data_AF-A0A7W1TB87-F1
#
_entry.id   AF-A0A7W1TB87-F1
#
_cell.length_a   1.000
_cell.length_b   1.000
_cell.length_c   1.000
_cell.angle_alpha   90.00
_cell.angle_beta   90.00
_cell.angle_gamma   90.00
#
_symmetry.space_group_name_H-M   'P 1'
#
loop_
_entity.id
_entity.type
_entity.pdbx_description
1 polymer ?
#
loop_
_entity_poly.entity_id
_entity_poly.type
_entity_poly.pdbx_seq_one_letter_code
_entity_poly.pdbx_strand_id
1 'polypeptide(L)'
;MATIRRAGLVILALSVLTGAAGAAEAATAPAPESAMAATPADALVLAVDARELPDGLLHAHESLAAAGGDQVLVFPKWIPGTHAPAGRIVNLVGLRFSAGGATLAWDRDEADPYRLVVHVPPGSARLEADFTYIANHGDVSSAGVDVDGTRGLGVINWNCCVLCPEGRPVAAIPVTASLLLPTGWKPGTALAIQRAQAPGWRFAPTTVGALIDRPLIAGPALTETALDTGGLPTALVIAAADGAPVVPDQEWCTRLAAAVTQAQRLCGPAHCTSYRWLCMVGDAFDDIGLEHGDCSLCGLAGRPFSDFDSTSYSERDLMVHELMHSWCGKHVRPAAMATADLQAPQRTGLLWVYEGLTMYLGEVVGTRAAMHTPAEFREQLAADIHELSYQRGRAWRSVEDTARAAWMLREPSNRYGDLRRGEEFYSEGKLFWLEADLIIRSASGGARSLDDFCRAFLGAPLAPGTALRTYTVDDVIAALAAVQPHDWRALVRTRISAVRPRLDGSGYEGGGWRLVYAESADPAPPPADENTLLDARASLGCELRDGRVSGLQPGSPAVRAGLHEGDQLTGMDGRRLTGRALEDALQGAASDGIGLVHLIVSENQVPRPVDVHWDQGPRHPRLERIPDAPDLLGAILAPRER
;
A
#
# COMPACT_ATOMS: atom_id res chain seq x y z
N MET A 1 -51.63 56.35 29.21
CA MET A 1 -50.71 56.83 28.15
C MET A 1 -49.85 55.65 27.76
N ALA A 2 -49.89 55.02 26.58
CA ALA A 2 -50.69 55.02 25.37
C ALA A 2 -50.09 53.82 24.58
N THR A 3 -50.76 52.80 24.05
CA THR A 3 -52.18 52.41 24.04
C THR A 3 -52.22 50.93 23.63
N ILE A 4 -52.83 50.07 24.47
CA ILE A 4 -53.86 49.03 24.19
C ILE A 4 -53.59 47.95 23.10
N ARG A 5 -54.01 46.67 23.14
CA ARG A 5 -54.52 45.63 24.09
C ARG A 5 -55.22 44.58 23.19
N ARG A 6 -55.35 43.33 23.70
CA ARG A 6 -56.32 42.24 23.35
C ARG A 6 -55.90 41.29 22.21
N ALA A 7 -55.72 39.98 22.46
CA ALA A 7 -56.64 38.91 22.90
C ALA A 7 -57.58 38.43 21.78
N GLY A 8 -57.57 37.13 21.48
CA GLY A 8 -58.62 36.46 20.68
C GLY A 8 -58.13 35.25 19.89
N LEU A 9 -58.64 34.08 20.27
CA LEU A 9 -58.48 32.76 19.66
C LEU A 9 -59.50 32.56 18.51
N VAL A 10 -59.26 31.54 17.64
CA VAL A 10 -60.22 30.71 16.86
C VAL A 10 -60.35 30.93 15.32
N ILE A 11 -59.77 29.95 14.60
CA ILE A 11 -60.24 29.14 13.43
C ILE A 11 -60.77 29.84 12.16
N LEU A 12 -60.11 29.60 11.01
CA LEU A 12 -60.77 29.08 9.79
C LEU A 12 -59.80 28.37 8.82
N ALA A 13 -60.37 27.34 8.18
CA ALA A 13 -59.87 26.29 7.31
C ALA A 13 -59.29 26.67 5.93
N LEU A 14 -58.54 25.70 5.36
CA LEU A 14 -58.34 25.32 3.93
C LEU A 14 -57.89 26.45 2.96
N SER A 15 -56.85 26.33 2.13
CA SER A 15 -56.40 25.21 1.29
C SER A 15 -55.05 25.64 0.68
N VAL A 16 -54.03 24.78 0.60
CA VAL A 16 -52.84 25.06 -0.24
C VAL A 16 -52.41 23.77 -0.94
N LEU A 17 -52.41 23.84 -2.27
CA LEU A 17 -51.84 22.85 -3.18
C LEU A 17 -50.35 22.66 -2.89
N THR A 18 -49.92 21.42 -2.73
CA THR A 18 -48.49 21.05 -2.79
C THR A 18 -48.24 20.31 -4.10
N GLY A 19 -47.37 20.92 -4.93
CA GLY A 19 -46.81 20.28 -6.12
C GLY A 19 -45.78 19.23 -5.71
N ALA A 20 -45.91 18.05 -6.31
CA ALA A 20 -45.02 16.91 -6.09
C ALA A 20 -43.65 17.16 -6.76
N ALA A 21 -42.58 17.03 -5.97
CA ALA A 21 -41.23 16.79 -6.46
C ALA A 21 -40.98 15.28 -6.40
N GLY A 22 -40.76 14.65 -7.56
CA GLY A 22 -40.45 13.24 -7.67
C GLY A 22 -39.02 12.95 -7.21
N ALA A 23 -38.88 12.12 -6.18
CA ALA A 23 -37.63 11.43 -5.89
C ALA A 23 -37.50 10.25 -6.88
N ALA A 24 -36.45 10.25 -7.68
CA ALA A 24 -36.09 9.09 -8.50
C ALA A 24 -35.46 8.03 -7.59
N GLU A 25 -36.25 7.01 -7.28
CA GLU A 25 -35.81 5.79 -6.59
C GLU A 25 -34.92 5.01 -7.56
N ALA A 26 -33.63 4.89 -7.25
CA ALA A 26 -32.71 4.06 -8.02
C ALA A 26 -33.13 2.59 -7.84
N ALA A 27 -33.82 2.07 -8.85
CA ALA A 27 -34.24 0.68 -8.89
C ALA A 27 -33.01 -0.25 -8.94
N THR A 28 -32.73 -0.92 -7.82
CA THR A 28 -31.87 -2.10 -7.80
C THR A 28 -32.51 -3.16 -8.69
N ALA A 29 -31.90 -3.44 -9.84
CA ALA A 29 -32.27 -4.60 -10.63
C ALA A 29 -32.07 -5.87 -9.78
N PRO A 30 -33.06 -6.77 -9.65
CA PRO A 30 -32.86 -8.02 -8.96
C PRO A 30 -31.85 -8.85 -9.75
N ALA A 31 -30.79 -9.29 -9.08
CA ALA A 31 -29.89 -10.30 -9.61
C ALA A 31 -30.71 -11.54 -10.00
N PRO A 32 -30.37 -12.23 -11.11
CA PRO A 32 -31.00 -13.50 -11.41
C PRO A 32 -30.80 -14.43 -10.21
N GLU A 33 -31.88 -15.08 -9.76
CA GLU A 33 -31.83 -16.14 -8.73
C GLU A 33 -30.82 -17.20 -9.20
N SER A 34 -29.57 -17.09 -8.75
CA SER A 34 -28.59 -18.14 -8.96
C SER A 34 -29.03 -19.30 -8.10
N ALA A 35 -29.33 -20.44 -8.73
CA ALA A 35 -29.53 -21.70 -8.04
C ALA A 35 -28.45 -21.86 -6.97
N MET A 36 -28.86 -22.02 -5.72
CA MET A 36 -27.97 -22.22 -4.57
C MET A 36 -27.04 -23.40 -4.87
N ALA A 37 -25.77 -23.12 -5.16
CA ALA A 37 -24.76 -24.17 -5.15
C ALA A 37 -24.69 -24.71 -3.72
N ALA A 38 -25.05 -25.98 -3.53
CA ALA A 38 -24.87 -26.64 -2.24
C ALA A 38 -23.38 -26.65 -1.88
N THR A 39 -23.06 -26.31 -0.63
CA THR A 39 -21.68 -26.40 -0.11
C THR A 39 -21.18 -27.83 -0.33
N PRO A 40 -20.05 -28.02 -1.02
CA PRO A 40 -19.45 -29.35 -1.19
C PRO A 40 -19.22 -30.01 0.18
N ALA A 41 -19.46 -31.31 0.29
CA ALA A 41 -19.32 -32.04 1.56
C ALA A 41 -17.88 -32.00 2.13
N ASP A 42 -16.90 -31.76 1.26
CA ASP A 42 -15.47 -31.61 1.56
C ASP A 42 -15.04 -30.15 1.79
N ALA A 43 -15.97 -29.17 1.70
CA ALA A 43 -15.65 -27.77 1.91
C ALA A 43 -15.30 -27.45 3.37
N LEU A 44 -14.35 -26.53 3.49
CA LEU A 44 -14.02 -25.86 4.73
C LEU A 44 -15.18 -24.93 5.10
N VAL A 45 -15.66 -25.02 6.33
CA VAL A 45 -16.67 -24.10 6.87
C VAL A 45 -15.98 -23.23 7.90
N LEU A 46 -15.98 -21.92 7.66
CA LEU A 46 -15.35 -20.94 8.53
C LEU A 46 -16.42 -20.05 9.16
N ALA A 47 -16.44 -19.99 10.50
CA ALA A 47 -17.26 -19.07 11.26
C ALA A 47 -16.35 -18.18 12.10
N VAL A 48 -16.39 -16.87 11.82
CA VAL A 48 -15.59 -15.86 12.53
C VAL A 48 -16.51 -15.01 13.40
N ASP A 49 -16.11 -14.77 14.64
CA ASP A 49 -16.78 -13.89 15.57
C ASP A 49 -15.86 -12.73 15.94
N ALA A 50 -16.19 -11.56 15.40
CA ALA A 50 -15.45 -10.32 15.58
C ALA A 50 -16.16 -9.36 16.56
N ARG A 51 -17.10 -9.85 17.38
CA ARG A 51 -17.80 -9.01 18.37
C ARG A 51 -16.86 -8.43 19.43
N GLU A 52 -15.75 -9.11 19.73
CA GLU A 52 -14.70 -8.69 20.65
C GLU A 52 -13.49 -8.07 19.92
N LEU A 53 -13.61 -7.79 18.62
CA LEU A 53 -12.53 -7.17 17.85
C LEU A 53 -12.12 -5.78 18.39
N PRO A 54 -13.04 -4.92 18.88
CA PRO A 54 -12.66 -3.67 19.56
C PRO A 54 -11.81 -3.87 20.83
N ASP A 55 -11.82 -5.06 21.41
CA ASP A 55 -11.01 -5.46 22.56
C ASP A 55 -9.75 -6.25 22.12
N GLY A 56 -9.48 -6.32 20.81
CA GLY A 56 -8.31 -6.96 20.22
C GLY A 56 -8.43 -8.46 19.98
N LEU A 57 -9.65 -9.03 20.02
CA LEU A 57 -9.87 -10.48 19.93
C LEU A 57 -10.74 -10.85 18.72
N LEU A 58 -10.23 -11.77 17.91
CA LEU A 58 -10.94 -12.33 16.76
C LEU A 58 -11.05 -13.85 16.89
N HIS A 59 -12.26 -14.36 17.07
CA HIS A 59 -12.47 -15.80 17.26
C HIS A 59 -12.81 -16.48 15.95
N ALA A 60 -12.24 -17.65 15.72
CA ALA A 60 -12.52 -18.47 14.55
C ALA A 60 -12.88 -19.91 14.97
N HIS A 61 -13.90 -20.43 14.31
CA HIS A 61 -14.26 -21.83 14.31
C HIS A 61 -14.18 -22.33 12.87
N GLU A 62 -13.34 -23.33 12.65
CA GLU A 62 -13.09 -23.94 11.36
C GLU A 62 -13.48 -25.43 11.40
N SER A 63 -14.22 -25.86 10.39
CA SER A 63 -14.63 -27.25 10.22
C SER A 63 -14.16 -27.76 8.85
N LEU A 64 -13.45 -28.88 8.83
CA LEU A 64 -12.92 -29.48 7.61
C LEU A 64 -13.09 -31.01 7.58
N ALA A 65 -12.90 -31.63 6.42
CA ALA A 65 -12.94 -33.08 6.29
C ALA A 65 -11.81 -33.74 7.10
N ALA A 66 -12.15 -34.75 7.89
CA ALA A 66 -11.19 -35.55 8.63
C ALA A 66 -10.59 -36.65 7.74
N ALA A 67 -9.27 -36.81 7.76
CA ALA A 67 -8.56 -37.86 7.02
C ALA A 67 -8.27 -39.12 7.86
N GLY A 68 -8.40 -39.03 9.19
CA GLY A 68 -7.97 -40.05 10.14
C GLY A 68 -6.44 -40.16 10.24
N GLY A 69 -5.93 -40.62 11.40
CA GLY A 69 -4.50 -40.61 11.69
C GLY A 69 -3.97 -39.20 11.91
N ASP A 70 -2.69 -38.98 11.60
CA ASP A 70 -2.06 -37.67 11.74
C ASP A 70 -2.45 -36.77 10.56
N GLN A 71 -3.26 -35.76 10.85
CA GLN A 71 -3.69 -34.75 9.89
C GLN A 71 -2.96 -33.44 10.17
N VAL A 72 -2.23 -32.95 9.17
CA VAL A 72 -1.41 -31.74 9.30
C VAL A 72 -2.17 -30.54 8.78
N LEU A 73 -2.26 -29.52 9.62
CA LEU A 73 -2.78 -28.20 9.29
C LEU A 73 -1.66 -27.17 9.38
N VAL A 74 -1.67 -26.18 8.50
CA VAL A 74 -0.67 -25.13 8.44
C VAL A 74 -1.29 -23.75 8.57
N PHE A 75 -0.72 -22.92 9.43
CA PHE A 75 -1.06 -21.49 9.51
C PHE A 75 -0.31 -20.71 8.42
N PRO A 76 -0.95 -19.84 7.63
CA PRO A 76 -0.26 -19.05 6.60
C PRO A 76 0.96 -18.28 7.13
N LYS A 77 2.14 -18.50 6.54
CA LYS A 77 3.34 -17.71 6.88
C LYS A 77 3.31 -16.31 6.30
N TRP A 78 2.53 -16.09 5.24
CA TRP A 78 2.45 -14.83 4.51
C TRP A 78 1.18 -14.79 3.65
N ILE A 79 0.89 -13.62 3.07
CA ILE A 79 -0.16 -13.42 2.06
C ILE A 79 0.39 -12.70 0.83
N PRO A 80 -0.17 -12.90 -0.38
CA PRO A 80 0.23 -12.10 -1.55
C PRO A 80 0.15 -10.60 -1.23
N GLY A 81 1.24 -9.87 -1.46
CA GLY A 81 1.41 -8.43 -1.15
C GLY A 81 2.38 -8.14 0.00
N THR A 82 2.42 -8.99 1.04
CA THR A 82 3.36 -8.77 2.17
C THR A 82 4.77 -9.25 1.89
N HIS A 83 4.94 -10.10 0.87
CA HIS A 83 6.22 -10.58 0.32
C HIS A 83 7.24 -11.15 1.33
N ALA A 84 6.77 -11.55 2.52
CA ALA A 84 7.61 -11.93 3.64
C ALA A 84 6.93 -13.00 4.50
N PRO A 85 7.64 -14.06 4.94
CA PRO A 85 7.13 -15.07 5.87
C PRO A 85 7.01 -14.49 7.31
N ALA A 86 6.20 -13.46 7.47
CA ALA A 86 6.06 -12.67 8.70
C ALA A 86 4.75 -12.92 9.47
N GLY A 87 3.91 -13.86 9.02
CA GLY A 87 2.63 -14.18 9.65
C GLY A 87 2.79 -14.49 11.14
N ARG A 88 2.08 -13.77 12.00
CA ARG A 88 2.35 -13.79 13.45
C ARG A 88 1.63 -14.95 14.14
N ILE A 89 2.12 -16.18 13.95
CA ILE A 89 1.52 -17.36 14.62
C ILE A 89 1.51 -17.27 16.15
N VAL A 90 2.36 -16.41 16.74
CA VAL A 90 2.33 -16.11 18.18
C VAL A 90 1.00 -15.46 18.63
N ASN A 91 0.29 -14.78 17.73
CA ASN A 91 -1.01 -14.17 17.99
C ASN A 91 -2.15 -15.20 17.92
N LEU A 92 -1.90 -16.41 17.40
CA LEU A 92 -2.85 -17.51 17.37
C LEU A 92 -2.86 -18.22 18.74
N VAL A 93 -3.90 -17.96 19.53
CA VAL A 93 -4.05 -18.47 20.89
C VAL A 93 -5.32 -19.30 21.06
N GLY A 94 -5.39 -20.05 22.17
CA GLY A 94 -6.59 -20.85 22.50
C GLY A 94 -6.84 -22.03 21.55
N LEU A 95 -5.85 -22.43 20.75
CA LEU A 95 -5.98 -23.48 19.73
C LEU A 95 -6.46 -24.80 20.33
N ARG A 96 -7.61 -25.28 19.84
CA ARG A 96 -8.23 -26.54 20.24
C ARG A 96 -8.73 -27.28 19.02
N PHE A 97 -8.49 -28.58 18.98
CA PHE A 97 -9.05 -29.47 17.96
C PHE A 97 -10.08 -30.43 18.56
N SER A 98 -11.12 -30.75 17.80
CA SER A 98 -12.09 -31.77 18.20
C SER A 98 -12.63 -32.57 17.01
N ALA A 99 -13.08 -33.79 17.27
CA ALA A 99 -13.83 -34.59 16.30
C ALA A 99 -14.93 -35.38 17.02
N GLY A 100 -16.16 -35.32 16.51
CA GLY A 100 -17.32 -35.98 17.16
C GLY A 100 -17.56 -35.49 18.60
N GLY A 101 -17.18 -34.25 18.92
CA GLY A 101 -17.29 -33.65 20.26
C GLY A 101 -16.17 -34.02 21.23
N ALA A 102 -15.27 -34.94 20.88
CA ALA A 102 -14.10 -35.27 21.69
C ALA A 102 -12.92 -34.35 21.34
N THR A 103 -12.24 -33.82 22.36
CA THR A 103 -11.02 -33.02 22.15
C THR A 103 -9.87 -33.91 21.70
N LEU A 104 -9.11 -33.46 20.71
CA LEU A 104 -7.99 -34.19 20.12
C LEU A 104 -6.66 -33.67 20.67
N ALA A 105 -5.68 -34.58 20.77
CA ALA A 105 -4.29 -34.22 20.98
C ALA A 105 -3.70 -33.67 19.68
N TRP A 106 -2.77 -32.73 19.81
CA TRP A 106 -2.02 -32.17 18.70
C TRP A 106 -0.61 -31.80 19.14
N ASP A 107 0.32 -31.84 18.20
CA ASP A 107 1.71 -31.46 18.37
C ASP A 107 2.07 -30.32 17.42
N ARG A 108 3.01 -29.48 17.85
CA ARG A 108 3.64 -28.47 16.98
C ARG A 108 4.93 -29.05 16.42
N ASP A 109 5.17 -28.88 15.13
CA ASP A 109 6.43 -29.27 14.53
C ASP A 109 7.56 -28.33 14.99
N GLU A 110 8.62 -28.90 15.56
CA GLU A 110 9.78 -28.14 16.06
C GLU A 110 10.62 -27.55 14.92
N ALA A 111 10.65 -28.19 13.74
CA ALA A 111 11.37 -27.72 12.57
C ALA A 111 10.59 -26.64 11.81
N ASP A 112 9.27 -26.66 11.92
CA ASP A 112 8.39 -25.65 11.33
C ASP A 112 7.21 -25.34 12.25
N PRO A 113 7.31 -24.32 13.12
CA PRO A 113 6.27 -24.00 14.09
C PRO A 113 4.90 -23.68 13.49
N TYR A 114 4.80 -23.44 12.18
CA TYR A 114 3.54 -23.20 11.47
C TYR A 114 2.78 -24.49 11.12
N ARG A 115 3.43 -25.67 11.20
CA ARG A 115 2.79 -26.98 11.06
C ARG A 115 2.25 -27.47 12.40
N LEU A 116 0.97 -27.84 12.37
CA LEU A 116 0.20 -28.35 13.50
C LEU A 116 -0.25 -29.77 13.13
N VAL A 117 0.26 -30.77 13.85
CA VAL A 117 -0.04 -32.19 13.63
C VAL A 117 -1.17 -32.58 14.57
N VAL A 118 -2.34 -32.91 14.03
CA VAL A 118 -3.53 -33.27 14.81
C VAL A 118 -3.76 -34.78 14.73
N HIS A 119 -3.91 -35.44 15.87
CA HIS A 119 -4.14 -36.89 15.93
C HIS A 119 -5.64 -37.20 15.84
N VAL A 120 -6.11 -37.51 14.63
CA VAL A 120 -7.52 -37.70 14.32
C VAL A 120 -7.90 -39.19 14.43
N PRO A 121 -8.91 -39.56 15.23
CA PRO A 121 -9.38 -40.94 15.33
C PRO A 121 -9.84 -41.50 13.96
N PRO A 122 -9.55 -42.78 13.65
CA PRO A 122 -10.08 -43.41 12.45
C PRO A 122 -11.61 -43.34 12.39
N GLY A 123 -12.17 -43.00 11.23
CA GLY A 123 -13.62 -42.92 11.01
C GLY A 123 -14.28 -41.61 11.45
N SER A 124 -13.52 -40.63 11.97
CA SER A 124 -14.02 -39.26 12.12
C SER A 124 -14.40 -38.68 10.76
N ALA A 125 -15.59 -38.06 10.67
CA ALA A 125 -16.06 -37.42 9.43
C ALA A 125 -15.55 -35.99 9.27
N ARG A 126 -15.48 -35.24 10.38
CA ARG A 126 -15.06 -33.84 10.43
C ARG A 126 -14.04 -33.62 11.53
N LEU A 127 -13.09 -32.74 11.24
CA LEU A 127 -12.16 -32.16 12.18
C LEU A 127 -12.59 -30.70 12.40
N GLU A 128 -12.76 -30.34 13.66
CA GLU A 128 -13.09 -28.99 14.11
C GLU A 128 -11.86 -28.34 14.75
N ALA A 129 -11.62 -27.07 14.45
CA ALA A 129 -10.58 -26.26 15.04
C ALA A 129 -11.19 -24.96 15.59
N ASP A 130 -10.96 -24.68 16.87
CA ASP A 130 -11.33 -23.42 17.53
C ASP A 130 -10.06 -22.68 17.92
N PHE A 131 -9.99 -21.38 17.62
CA PHE A 131 -8.87 -20.53 18.01
C PHE A 131 -9.26 -19.05 18.04
N THR A 132 -8.40 -18.26 18.67
CA THR A 132 -8.50 -16.81 18.73
C THR A 132 -7.24 -16.19 18.15
N TYR A 133 -7.38 -15.18 17.32
CA TYR A 133 -6.28 -14.33 16.90
C TYR A 133 -6.28 -13.02 17.68
N ILE A 134 -5.12 -12.63 18.20
CA ILE A 134 -4.90 -11.35 18.87
C ILE A 134 -4.59 -10.31 17.80
N ALA A 135 -5.35 -9.22 17.77
CA ALA A 135 -5.18 -8.12 16.82
C ALA A 135 -3.85 -7.36 17.04
N ASN A 136 -3.48 -6.56 16.04
CA ASN A 136 -2.42 -5.58 16.16
C ASN A 136 -2.81 -4.49 17.18
N HIS A 137 -1.81 -3.99 17.90
CA HIS A 137 -1.96 -2.90 18.86
C HIS A 137 -0.70 -2.04 18.81
N GLY A 138 -0.82 -0.77 18.40
CA GLY A 138 0.31 0.13 18.11
C GLY A 138 1.26 0.43 19.29
N ASP A 139 0.82 0.15 20.52
CA ASP A 139 1.54 0.32 21.78
C ASP A 139 2.14 -0.98 22.34
N VAL A 140 2.00 -2.10 21.63
CA VAL A 140 2.51 -3.43 22.03
C VAL A 140 3.29 -4.07 20.87
N SER A 141 3.97 -5.19 21.13
CA SER A 141 4.81 -5.92 20.17
C SER A 141 4.06 -6.62 19.01
N SER A 142 2.86 -6.14 18.63
CA SER A 142 2.01 -6.70 17.58
C SER A 142 1.72 -5.63 16.52
N ALA A 143 2.36 -5.74 15.37
CA ALA A 143 2.25 -4.85 14.21
C ALA A 143 2.22 -5.68 12.92
N GLY A 144 1.59 -5.15 11.88
CA GLY A 144 1.45 -5.79 10.57
C GLY A 144 0.11 -5.48 9.90
N VAL A 145 -0.24 -6.22 8.86
CA VAL A 145 -1.48 -5.99 8.10
C VAL A 145 -2.62 -6.93 8.50
N ASP A 146 -2.42 -7.87 9.42
CA ASP A 146 -3.33 -9.00 9.62
C ASP A 146 -4.73 -8.59 10.13
N VAL A 147 -4.80 -7.97 11.31
CA VAL A 147 -6.06 -7.67 12.00
C VAL A 147 -5.87 -6.44 12.87
N ASP A 148 -6.79 -5.49 12.77
CA ASP A 148 -6.81 -4.29 13.62
C ASP A 148 -8.20 -4.10 14.23
N GLY A 149 -8.26 -3.55 15.43
CA GLY A 149 -9.49 -3.39 16.18
C GLY A 149 -9.48 -2.16 17.08
N THR A 150 -10.39 -1.23 16.82
CA THR A 150 -10.72 -0.09 17.68
C THR A 150 -12.22 -0.06 17.97
N ARG A 151 -12.68 0.91 18.77
CA ARG A 151 -14.12 1.12 18.99
C ARG A 151 -14.87 1.60 17.75
N GLY A 152 -14.19 2.20 16.78
CA GLY A 152 -14.77 2.78 15.57
C GLY A 152 -14.52 1.97 14.30
N LEU A 153 -13.52 1.08 14.30
CA LEU A 153 -13.03 0.42 13.11
C LEU A 153 -12.51 -0.99 13.41
N GLY A 154 -12.71 -1.92 12.48
CA GLY A 154 -12.06 -3.23 12.51
C GLY A 154 -11.61 -3.65 11.12
N VAL A 155 -10.48 -4.36 11.06
CA VAL A 155 -9.89 -4.92 9.85
C VAL A 155 -9.72 -6.42 10.03
N ILE A 156 -10.07 -7.20 9.01
CA ILE A 156 -9.86 -8.64 8.97
C ILE A 156 -9.25 -9.01 7.63
N ASN A 157 -7.96 -9.37 7.64
CA ASN A 157 -7.38 -10.20 6.59
C ASN A 157 -7.58 -11.69 6.97
N TRP A 158 -8.28 -12.43 6.12
CA TRP A 158 -8.78 -13.77 6.47
C TRP A 158 -7.69 -14.84 6.68
N ASN A 159 -6.44 -14.57 6.33
CA ASN A 159 -5.33 -15.49 6.57
C ASN A 159 -5.10 -15.79 8.06
N CYS A 160 -5.45 -14.86 8.95
CA CYS A 160 -5.35 -15.07 10.39
C CYS A 160 -6.47 -15.97 10.95
N CYS A 161 -7.53 -16.18 10.17
CA CYS A 161 -8.74 -16.91 10.56
C CYS A 161 -8.77 -18.35 10.05
N VAL A 162 -7.73 -18.83 9.36
CA VAL A 162 -7.78 -20.12 8.66
C VAL A 162 -6.52 -20.94 8.85
N LEU A 163 -6.70 -22.24 9.06
CA LEU A 163 -5.67 -23.26 8.99
C LEU A 163 -5.88 -24.07 7.70
N CYS A 164 -4.84 -24.25 6.91
CA CYS A 164 -4.96 -24.97 5.63
C CYS A 164 -4.49 -26.42 5.77
N PRO A 165 -5.16 -27.42 5.17
CA PRO A 165 -4.58 -28.75 5.03
C PRO A 165 -3.26 -28.70 4.27
N GLU A 166 -2.22 -29.32 4.82
CA GLU A 166 -0.89 -29.35 4.20
C GLU A 166 -0.95 -29.96 2.78
N GLY A 167 -0.17 -29.42 1.86
CA GLY A 167 -0.02 -29.93 0.49
C GLY A 167 -1.19 -29.67 -0.45
N ARG A 168 -2.26 -28.99 0.01
CA ARG A 168 -3.36 -28.55 -0.86
C ARG A 168 -3.15 -27.10 -1.32
N PRO A 169 -3.23 -26.81 -2.64
CA PRO A 169 -3.18 -25.44 -3.12
C PRO A 169 -4.35 -24.60 -2.57
N VAL A 170 -4.08 -23.40 -2.05
CA VAL A 170 -5.13 -22.56 -1.42
C VAL A 170 -6.25 -22.18 -2.38
N ALA A 171 -5.92 -22.04 -3.68
CA ALA A 171 -6.89 -21.80 -4.74
C ALA A 171 -7.82 -23.00 -5.03
N ALA A 172 -7.55 -24.17 -4.45
CA ALA A 172 -8.31 -25.41 -4.63
C ALA A 172 -8.97 -25.91 -3.34
N ILE A 173 -8.94 -25.13 -2.25
CA ILE A 173 -9.63 -25.44 -1.00
C ILE A 173 -10.96 -24.68 -1.00
N PRO A 174 -12.11 -25.35 -1.26
CA PRO A 174 -13.41 -24.70 -1.20
C PRO A 174 -13.74 -24.26 0.23
N VAL A 175 -14.30 -23.07 0.39
CA VAL A 175 -14.66 -22.48 1.68
C VAL A 175 -16.02 -21.79 1.62
N THR A 176 -16.79 -21.93 2.69
CA THR A 176 -17.95 -21.08 3.00
C THR A 176 -17.69 -20.36 4.31
N ALA A 177 -17.68 -19.02 4.27
CA ALA A 177 -17.38 -18.19 5.42
C ALA A 177 -18.62 -17.48 5.99
N SER A 178 -18.62 -17.26 7.30
CA SER A 178 -19.61 -16.44 8.01
C SER A 178 -18.94 -15.58 9.07
N LEU A 179 -19.57 -14.45 9.37
CA LEU A 179 -19.03 -13.43 10.27
C LEU A 179 -20.10 -12.93 11.22
N LEU A 180 -19.75 -12.77 12.50
CA LEU A 180 -20.48 -11.95 13.46
C LEU A 180 -19.71 -10.65 13.71
N LEU A 181 -20.40 -9.51 13.68
CA LEU A 181 -19.82 -8.20 14.02
C LEU A 181 -20.47 -7.62 15.28
N PRO A 182 -19.83 -6.63 15.94
CA PRO A 182 -20.45 -5.88 17.01
C PRO A 182 -21.81 -5.28 16.59
N THR A 183 -22.70 -5.09 17.56
CA THR A 183 -24.03 -4.51 17.31
C THR A 183 -23.91 -3.15 16.64
N GLY A 184 -24.62 -2.95 15.52
CA GLY A 184 -24.64 -1.70 14.76
C GLY A 184 -23.52 -1.57 13.72
N TRP A 185 -22.54 -2.47 13.71
CA TRP A 185 -21.46 -2.45 12.72
C TRP A 185 -21.91 -3.00 11.36
N LYS A 186 -21.26 -2.53 10.30
CA LYS A 186 -21.44 -3.00 8.92
C LYS A 186 -20.08 -3.37 8.33
N PRO A 187 -20.00 -4.45 7.53
CA PRO A 187 -18.80 -4.81 6.79
C PRO A 187 -18.72 -4.07 5.45
N GLY A 188 -17.49 -3.79 5.02
CA GLY A 188 -17.10 -3.39 3.67
C GLY A 188 -16.08 -4.39 3.13
N THR A 189 -16.37 -5.03 1.99
CA THR A 189 -15.52 -6.05 1.38
C THR A 189 -15.88 -6.25 -0.10
N ALA A 190 -14.97 -6.82 -0.87
CA ALA A 190 -15.26 -7.31 -2.22
C ALA A 190 -15.86 -8.73 -2.25
N LEU A 191 -15.94 -9.43 -1.11
CA LEU A 191 -16.61 -10.73 -1.02
C LEU A 191 -18.11 -10.62 -1.32
N ALA A 192 -18.62 -11.51 -2.16
CA ALA A 192 -20.05 -11.61 -2.42
C ALA A 192 -20.81 -12.04 -1.15
N ILE A 193 -21.71 -11.19 -0.66
CA ILE A 193 -22.53 -11.49 0.52
C ILE A 193 -23.80 -12.22 0.08
N GLN A 194 -23.96 -13.47 0.53
CA GLN A 194 -25.15 -14.28 0.26
C GLN A 194 -26.31 -13.93 1.19
N ARG A 195 -26.02 -13.61 2.45
CA ARG A 195 -27.03 -13.18 3.44
C ARG A 195 -26.45 -12.12 4.36
N ALA A 196 -27.09 -10.97 4.42
CA ALA A 196 -26.78 -9.88 5.35
C ALA A 196 -27.93 -9.73 6.36
N GLN A 197 -27.76 -10.26 7.57
CA GLN A 197 -28.73 -10.06 8.65
C GLN A 197 -28.00 -9.84 9.96
N ALA A 198 -27.85 -8.57 10.36
CA ALA A 198 -27.18 -8.22 11.60
C ALA A 198 -27.71 -9.05 12.80
N PRO A 199 -26.82 -9.54 13.68
CA PRO A 199 -25.37 -9.31 13.69
C PRO A 199 -24.57 -10.32 12.84
N GLY A 200 -25.18 -11.04 11.90
CA GLY A 200 -24.54 -12.09 11.12
C GLY A 200 -24.51 -11.87 9.60
N TRP A 201 -23.37 -12.19 8.99
CA TRP A 201 -23.14 -12.17 7.55
C TRP A 201 -22.70 -13.55 7.08
N ARG A 202 -23.23 -13.98 5.92
CA ARG A 202 -22.77 -15.19 5.23
C ARG A 202 -22.33 -14.82 3.83
N PHE A 203 -21.15 -15.27 3.45
CA PHE A 203 -20.56 -15.03 2.14
C PHE A 203 -20.90 -16.16 1.18
N ALA A 204 -20.90 -15.88 -0.11
CA ALA A 204 -21.05 -16.90 -1.14
C ALA A 204 -19.88 -17.91 -1.06
N PRO A 205 -20.12 -19.21 -1.34
CA PRO A 205 -19.05 -20.19 -1.41
C PRO A 205 -17.95 -19.77 -2.39
N THR A 206 -16.69 -19.96 -1.98
CA THR A 206 -15.51 -19.57 -2.75
C THR A 206 -14.35 -20.52 -2.46
N THR A 207 -13.10 -20.10 -2.66
CA THR A 207 -11.88 -20.84 -2.26
C THR A 207 -11.10 -20.06 -1.21
N VAL A 208 -10.28 -20.74 -0.41
CA VAL A 208 -9.41 -20.07 0.58
C VAL A 208 -8.53 -19.03 -0.09
N GLY A 209 -7.98 -19.33 -1.27
CA GLY A 209 -7.19 -18.36 -2.05
C GLY A 209 -7.97 -17.10 -2.42
N ALA A 210 -9.26 -17.21 -2.77
CA ALA A 210 -10.09 -16.05 -3.07
C ALA A 210 -10.60 -15.32 -1.82
N LEU A 211 -10.73 -16.02 -0.68
CA LEU A 211 -11.11 -15.46 0.61
C LEU A 211 -10.00 -14.57 1.19
N ILE A 212 -8.77 -15.07 1.25
CA ILE A 212 -7.61 -14.30 1.77
C ILE A 212 -7.22 -13.15 0.84
N ASP A 213 -7.64 -13.19 -0.42
CA ASP A 213 -7.41 -12.11 -1.38
C ASP A 213 -8.49 -11.03 -1.32
N ARG A 214 -9.42 -11.08 -0.36
CA ARG A 214 -10.49 -10.08 -0.20
C ARG A 214 -10.69 -9.73 1.27
N PRO A 215 -9.94 -8.75 1.80
CA PRO A 215 -10.10 -8.31 3.18
C PRO A 215 -11.49 -7.76 3.47
N LEU A 216 -11.69 -7.48 4.75
CA LEU A 216 -12.88 -6.84 5.27
C LEU A 216 -12.48 -5.69 6.19
N ILE A 217 -13.05 -4.51 5.96
CA ILE A 217 -13.12 -3.44 6.95
C ILE A 217 -14.53 -3.41 7.55
N ALA A 218 -14.68 -2.94 8.77
CA ALA A 218 -15.99 -2.78 9.40
C ALA A 218 -16.02 -1.60 10.35
N GLY A 219 -17.21 -1.04 10.57
CA GLY A 219 -17.42 0.03 11.54
C GLY A 219 -18.90 0.37 11.72
N PRO A 220 -19.25 1.15 12.74
CA PRO A 220 -20.63 1.56 13.02
C PRO A 220 -21.15 2.63 12.03
N ALA A 221 -20.25 3.42 11.44
CA ALA A 221 -20.57 4.49 10.49
C ALA A 221 -19.85 4.33 9.14
N LEU A 222 -19.64 3.08 8.71
CA LEU A 222 -19.02 2.77 7.42
C LEU A 222 -19.81 3.42 6.27
N THR A 223 -19.09 4.11 5.39
CA THR A 223 -19.63 4.74 4.19
C THR A 223 -19.16 4.00 2.95
N GLU A 224 -20.02 3.95 1.92
CA GLU A 224 -19.68 3.42 0.60
C GLU A 224 -20.18 4.42 -0.43
N THR A 225 -19.25 4.96 -1.23
CA THR A 225 -19.52 5.95 -2.27
C THR A 225 -19.20 5.34 -3.62
N ALA A 226 -20.22 5.18 -4.46
CA ALA A 226 -20.04 4.73 -5.84
C ALA A 226 -19.34 5.81 -6.68
N LEU A 227 -18.42 5.40 -7.54
CA LEU A 227 -17.67 6.27 -8.43
C LEU A 227 -18.15 6.12 -9.88
N ASP A 228 -18.24 7.23 -10.61
CA ASP A 228 -18.67 7.24 -12.01
C ASP A 228 -17.51 6.93 -12.97
N THR A 229 -17.21 5.64 -13.14
CA THR A 229 -16.09 5.14 -13.96
C THR A 229 -16.49 4.77 -15.39
N GLY A 230 -17.74 4.99 -15.79
CA GLY A 230 -18.21 4.72 -17.16
C GLY A 230 -18.28 3.24 -17.58
N GLY A 231 -18.15 2.27 -16.66
CA GLY A 231 -18.42 0.86 -17.00
C GLY A 231 -17.97 -0.22 -16.00
N LEU A 232 -16.99 0.05 -15.14
CA LEU A 232 -16.59 -0.87 -14.07
C LEU A 232 -17.26 -0.43 -12.76
N PRO A 233 -18.19 -1.18 -12.17
CA PRO A 233 -18.73 -0.84 -10.85
C PRO A 233 -17.61 -0.63 -9.84
N THR A 234 -17.43 0.61 -9.37
CA THR A 234 -16.34 0.98 -8.48
C THR A 234 -16.86 1.76 -7.30
N ALA A 235 -16.33 1.48 -6.11
CA ALA A 235 -16.69 2.21 -4.90
C ALA A 235 -15.48 2.51 -4.01
N LEU A 236 -15.58 3.64 -3.31
CA LEU A 236 -14.73 3.99 -2.18
C LEU A 236 -15.48 3.65 -0.88
N VAL A 237 -14.92 2.76 -0.07
CA VAL A 237 -15.52 2.27 1.17
C VAL A 237 -14.66 2.73 2.33
N ILE A 238 -15.22 3.49 3.27
CA ILE A 238 -14.44 4.14 4.33
C ILE A 238 -14.98 3.74 5.71
N ALA A 239 -14.07 3.32 6.58
CA ALA A 239 -14.28 3.25 8.02
C ALA A 239 -13.28 4.18 8.71
N ALA A 240 -13.69 4.84 9.80
CA ALA A 240 -12.82 5.74 10.56
C ALA A 240 -12.55 5.19 11.96
N ALA A 241 -11.33 5.34 12.45
CA ALA A 241 -10.93 4.89 13.79
C ALA A 241 -11.77 5.53 14.91
N ASP A 242 -12.22 6.78 14.71
CA ASP A 242 -13.09 7.49 15.66
C ASP A 242 -14.58 7.09 15.56
N GLY A 243 -14.93 6.22 14.61
CA GLY A 243 -16.28 5.70 14.40
C GLY A 243 -17.26 6.70 13.79
N ALA A 244 -16.80 7.89 13.39
CA ALA A 244 -17.64 8.89 12.72
C ALA A 244 -17.66 8.65 11.19
N PRO A 245 -18.77 9.01 10.51
CA PRO A 245 -18.84 8.86 9.06
C PRO A 245 -17.82 9.78 8.38
N VAL A 246 -17.27 9.29 7.26
CA VAL A 246 -16.40 10.06 6.37
C VAL A 246 -17.05 10.04 4.99
N VAL A 247 -17.36 11.22 4.48
CA VAL A 247 -17.89 11.37 3.13
C VAL A 247 -16.78 11.99 2.29
N PRO A 248 -16.33 11.31 1.21
CA PRO A 248 -15.34 11.88 0.34
C PRO A 248 -15.90 13.12 -0.36
N ASP A 249 -15.06 14.14 -0.53
CA ASP A 249 -15.43 15.27 -1.37
C ASP A 249 -15.62 14.85 -2.84
N GLN A 250 -16.22 15.74 -3.63
CA GLN A 250 -16.50 15.47 -5.03
C GLN A 250 -15.22 15.36 -5.87
N GLU A 251 -14.15 16.02 -5.44
CA GLU A 251 -12.88 16.08 -6.16
C GLU A 251 -12.15 14.74 -6.10
N TRP A 252 -12.04 14.15 -4.90
CA TRP A 252 -11.63 12.78 -4.67
C TRP A 252 -12.41 11.80 -5.54
N CYS A 253 -13.74 11.87 -5.52
CA CYS A 253 -14.57 10.96 -6.30
C CYS A 253 -14.29 11.08 -7.81
N THR A 254 -14.12 12.31 -8.30
CA THR A 254 -13.88 12.59 -9.72
C THR A 254 -12.50 12.12 -10.16
N ARG A 255 -11.44 12.41 -9.38
CA ARG A 255 -10.06 12.05 -9.72
C ARG A 255 -9.80 10.55 -9.58
N LEU A 256 -10.39 9.87 -8.59
CA LEU A 256 -10.34 8.40 -8.50
C LEU A 256 -11.08 7.73 -9.67
N ALA A 257 -12.24 8.24 -10.08
CA ALA A 257 -12.93 7.74 -11.27
C ALA A 257 -12.10 7.92 -12.56
N ALA A 258 -11.42 9.06 -12.67
CA ALA A 258 -10.48 9.32 -13.75
C ALA A 258 -9.27 8.36 -13.71
N ALA A 259 -8.77 8.00 -12.52
CA ALA A 259 -7.69 7.03 -12.36
C ALA A 259 -8.07 5.64 -12.88
N VAL A 260 -9.28 5.15 -12.56
CA VAL A 260 -9.81 3.89 -13.13
C VAL A 260 -9.86 3.97 -14.65
N THR A 261 -10.36 5.09 -15.19
CA THR A 261 -10.47 5.29 -16.64
C THR A 261 -9.09 5.29 -17.31
N GLN A 262 -8.11 5.99 -16.74
CA GLN A 262 -6.74 6.05 -17.27
C GLN A 262 -6.03 4.69 -17.17
N ALA A 263 -6.22 3.95 -16.08
CA ALA A 263 -5.70 2.60 -15.93
C ALA A 263 -6.27 1.66 -17.00
N GLN A 264 -7.57 1.73 -17.28
CA GLN A 264 -8.20 0.94 -18.35
C GLN A 264 -7.73 1.33 -19.76
N ARG A 265 -7.48 2.62 -20.02
CA ARG A 265 -6.92 3.09 -21.31
C ARG A 265 -5.48 2.62 -21.51
N LEU A 266 -4.70 2.61 -20.42
CA LEU A 266 -3.31 2.19 -20.40
C LEU A 266 -3.19 0.66 -20.59
N CYS A 267 -3.86 -0.11 -19.73
CA CYS A 267 -3.67 -1.56 -19.63
C CYS A 267 -4.71 -2.34 -20.44
N GLY A 268 -5.83 -1.77 -20.83
CA GLY A 268 -6.98 -2.50 -21.37
C GLY A 268 -8.07 -2.74 -20.31
N PRO A 269 -9.14 -3.48 -20.65
CA PRO A 269 -10.28 -3.66 -19.77
C PRO A 269 -9.88 -4.29 -18.43
N ALA A 270 -10.64 -3.96 -17.38
CA ALA A 270 -10.46 -4.58 -16.07
C ALA A 270 -10.75 -6.09 -16.15
N HIS A 271 -9.98 -6.88 -15.41
CA HIS A 271 -10.14 -8.33 -15.31
C HIS A 271 -11.14 -8.74 -14.21
N CYS A 272 -11.48 -7.81 -13.31
CA CYS A 272 -12.51 -7.96 -12.29
C CYS A 272 -13.86 -7.38 -12.75
N THR A 273 -14.94 -7.78 -12.07
CA THR A 273 -16.31 -7.30 -12.35
C THR A 273 -16.69 -6.06 -11.56
N SER A 274 -15.91 -5.71 -10.54
CA SER A 274 -16.03 -4.49 -9.73
C SER A 274 -14.71 -4.21 -9.05
N TYR A 275 -14.45 -2.96 -8.65
CA TYR A 275 -13.29 -2.61 -7.83
C TYR A 275 -13.70 -1.84 -6.57
N ARG A 276 -13.08 -2.12 -5.43
CA ARG A 276 -13.33 -1.38 -4.18
C ARG A 276 -12.04 -0.91 -3.52
N TRP A 277 -11.93 0.36 -3.21
CA TRP A 277 -10.95 0.81 -2.21
C TRP A 277 -11.57 0.63 -0.83
N LEU A 278 -10.92 -0.16 0.03
CA LEU A 278 -11.28 -0.35 1.43
C LEU A 278 -10.35 0.53 2.27
N CYS A 279 -10.83 1.69 2.68
CA CYS A 279 -10.05 2.69 3.36
C CYS A 279 -10.33 2.68 4.86
N MET A 280 -9.27 2.50 5.64
CA MET A 280 -9.25 2.77 7.08
C MET A 280 -8.60 4.13 7.29
N VAL A 281 -9.29 5.04 7.98
CA VAL A 281 -8.79 6.42 8.20
C VAL A 281 -8.65 6.79 9.68
N GLY A 282 -7.57 7.49 10.03
CA GLY A 282 -7.25 7.97 11.37
C GLY A 282 -5.91 7.45 11.91
N ASP A 283 -5.45 8.02 13.03
CA ASP A 283 -4.07 7.85 13.50
C ASP A 283 -3.88 6.67 14.48
N ALA A 284 -4.79 5.70 14.44
CA ALA A 284 -4.86 4.59 15.43
C ALA A 284 -4.20 3.29 14.95
N PHE A 285 -3.63 3.28 13.74
CA PHE A 285 -3.06 2.12 13.08
C PHE A 285 -1.88 2.55 12.19
N ASP A 286 -1.10 1.58 11.74
CA ASP A 286 0.02 1.83 10.84
C ASP A 286 -0.46 2.21 9.43
N ASP A 287 0.35 2.97 8.69
CA ASP A 287 0.14 3.21 7.27
C ASP A 287 0.23 1.87 6.50
N ILE A 288 -0.81 1.55 5.73
CA ILE A 288 -0.92 0.27 5.03
C ILE A 288 -1.36 0.50 3.58
N GLY A 289 -0.60 -0.02 2.64
CA GLY A 289 -1.02 -0.32 1.27
C GLY A 289 -0.99 -1.82 1.08
N LEU A 290 -2.14 -2.44 0.78
CA LEU A 290 -2.18 -3.85 0.46
C LEU A 290 -3.13 -4.14 -0.70
N GLU A 291 -2.55 -4.75 -1.72
CA GLU A 291 -3.17 -4.92 -3.01
C GLU A 291 -3.91 -6.24 -3.14
N HIS A 292 -5.12 -6.20 -3.69
CA HIS A 292 -5.97 -7.36 -3.92
C HIS A 292 -6.52 -7.37 -5.36
N GLY A 293 -7.05 -8.50 -5.82
CA GLY A 293 -7.46 -8.63 -7.22
C GLY A 293 -8.54 -7.61 -7.62
N ASP A 294 -9.59 -7.52 -6.82
CA ASP A 294 -10.78 -6.67 -7.07
C ASP A 294 -11.02 -5.65 -5.95
N CYS A 295 -10.03 -5.42 -5.09
CA CYS A 295 -10.03 -4.35 -4.10
C CYS A 295 -8.60 -3.96 -3.70
N SER A 296 -8.48 -2.98 -2.82
CA SER A 296 -7.27 -2.71 -2.05
C SER A 296 -7.62 -2.32 -0.63
N LEU A 297 -6.71 -2.56 0.31
CA LEU A 297 -6.79 -2.07 1.69
C LEU A 297 -5.82 -0.90 1.82
N CYS A 298 -6.34 0.28 2.19
CA CYS A 298 -5.57 1.52 2.28
C CYS A 298 -5.75 2.15 3.67
N GLY A 299 -4.68 2.19 4.46
CA GLY A 299 -4.59 2.94 5.71
C GLY A 299 -4.07 4.35 5.46
N LEU A 300 -4.81 5.35 5.94
CA LEU A 300 -4.52 6.76 5.70
C LEU A 300 -4.68 7.57 7.00
N ALA A 301 -3.83 8.57 7.19
CA ALA A 301 -3.79 9.35 8.42
C ALA A 301 -4.92 10.40 8.48
N GLY A 302 -5.36 10.75 9.70
CA GLY A 302 -6.37 11.79 9.91
C GLY A 302 -7.67 11.60 9.12
N ARG A 303 -8.00 12.57 8.25
CA ARG A 303 -9.23 12.63 7.44
C ARG A 303 -8.93 13.06 6.00
N PRO A 304 -8.29 12.20 5.18
CA PRO A 304 -7.75 12.61 3.88
C PRO A 304 -8.86 12.93 2.87
N PHE A 305 -10.03 12.29 2.99
CA PHE A 305 -11.09 12.41 1.99
C PHE A 305 -11.96 13.67 2.11
N SER A 306 -11.77 14.50 3.14
CA SER A 306 -12.61 15.71 3.33
C SER A 306 -12.16 16.93 2.53
N ASP A 307 -10.88 16.98 2.15
CA ASP A 307 -10.30 18.06 1.36
C ASP A 307 -9.11 17.50 0.58
N PHE A 308 -9.31 17.30 -0.73
CA PHE A 308 -8.32 16.78 -1.66
C PHE A 308 -6.97 17.52 -1.61
N ASP A 309 -6.99 18.87 -1.59
CA ASP A 309 -5.78 19.69 -1.67
C ASP A 309 -4.98 19.65 -0.35
N SER A 310 -5.64 19.32 0.77
CA SER A 310 -4.98 19.14 2.06
C SER A 310 -4.27 17.78 2.22
N THR A 311 -4.54 16.83 1.32
CA THR A 311 -4.00 15.47 1.43
C THR A 311 -2.59 15.39 0.85
N SER A 312 -1.72 14.65 1.55
CA SER A 312 -0.33 14.48 1.14
C SER A 312 -0.21 13.83 -0.25
N TYR A 313 0.91 14.08 -0.92
CA TYR A 313 1.23 13.42 -2.18
C TYR A 313 1.24 11.89 -2.02
N SER A 314 1.88 11.37 -0.97
CA SER A 314 1.99 9.93 -0.73
C SER A 314 0.63 9.25 -0.55
N GLU A 315 -0.30 9.86 0.17
CA GLU A 315 -1.65 9.30 0.37
C GLU A 315 -2.49 9.33 -0.91
N ARG A 316 -2.39 10.40 -1.71
CA ARG A 316 -3.02 10.47 -3.04
C ARG A 316 -2.42 9.44 -4.00
N ASP A 317 -1.10 9.23 -3.95
CA ASP A 317 -0.38 8.28 -4.80
C ASP A 317 -0.70 6.82 -4.43
N LEU A 318 -0.75 6.51 -3.14
CA LEU A 318 -1.09 5.20 -2.59
C LEU A 318 -2.38 4.64 -3.25
N MET A 319 -3.42 5.45 -3.33
CA MET A 319 -4.70 5.03 -3.92
C MET A 319 -4.58 4.54 -5.36
N VAL A 320 -3.69 5.15 -6.15
CA VAL A 320 -3.46 4.79 -7.56
C VAL A 320 -2.46 3.66 -7.70
N HIS A 321 -1.41 3.63 -6.86
CA HIS A 321 -0.47 2.52 -6.77
C HIS A 321 -1.21 1.20 -6.53
N GLU A 322 -2.08 1.17 -5.52
CA GLU A 322 -2.88 -0.01 -5.17
C GLU A 322 -3.85 -0.42 -6.29
N LEU A 323 -4.44 0.55 -7.02
CA LEU A 323 -5.27 0.26 -8.18
C LEU A 323 -4.46 -0.42 -9.31
N MET A 324 -3.24 0.06 -9.57
CA MET A 324 -2.41 -0.48 -10.64
C MET A 324 -1.97 -1.91 -10.38
N HIS A 325 -1.86 -2.31 -9.11
CA HIS A 325 -1.58 -3.69 -8.73
C HIS A 325 -2.63 -4.71 -9.17
N SER A 326 -3.88 -4.27 -9.35
CA SER A 326 -4.95 -5.08 -9.94
C SER A 326 -4.44 -5.71 -11.26
N TRP A 327 -3.79 -4.95 -12.13
CA TRP A 327 -3.13 -5.49 -13.32
C TRP A 327 -1.75 -6.08 -13.03
N CYS A 328 -0.87 -5.32 -12.36
CA CYS A 328 0.52 -5.70 -12.12
C CYS A 328 0.68 -6.34 -10.73
N GLY A 329 0.71 -7.67 -10.69
CA GLY A 329 0.89 -8.44 -9.47
C GLY A 329 -0.30 -9.32 -9.12
N LYS A 330 -1.53 -8.87 -9.38
CA LYS A 330 -2.74 -9.68 -9.14
C LYS A 330 -3.22 -10.41 -10.40
N HIS A 331 -3.40 -9.70 -11.51
CA HIS A 331 -3.73 -10.33 -12.80
C HIS A 331 -2.50 -10.93 -13.50
N VAL A 332 -1.37 -10.19 -13.52
CA VAL A 332 -0.10 -10.63 -14.12
C VAL A 332 1.00 -10.65 -13.06
N ARG A 333 1.48 -11.84 -12.69
CA ARG A 333 2.39 -12.05 -11.54
C ARG A 333 3.69 -12.74 -11.94
N PRO A 334 4.84 -12.46 -11.29
CA PRO A 334 6.04 -13.28 -11.44
C PRO A 334 5.74 -14.76 -11.18
N ALA A 335 6.19 -15.64 -12.07
CA ALA A 335 5.96 -17.08 -11.97
C ALA A 335 6.45 -17.67 -10.65
N ALA A 336 7.57 -17.16 -10.13
CA ALA A 336 8.15 -17.61 -8.87
C ALA A 336 7.41 -17.11 -7.61
N MET A 337 6.48 -16.15 -7.77
CA MET A 337 5.62 -15.62 -6.70
C MET A 337 4.18 -16.14 -6.79
N ALA A 338 3.84 -16.85 -7.86
CA ALA A 338 2.57 -17.58 -7.98
C ALA A 338 2.70 -18.95 -7.29
N THR A 339 2.67 -18.97 -5.96
CA THR A 339 2.81 -20.20 -5.17
C THR A 339 1.47 -20.93 -5.02
N ALA A 340 1.55 -22.25 -4.81
CA ALA A 340 0.38 -23.08 -4.54
C ALA A 340 -0.08 -22.95 -3.08
N ASP A 341 0.87 -22.85 -2.14
CA ASP A 341 0.65 -22.72 -0.71
C ASP A 341 1.28 -21.43 -0.14
N LEU A 342 1.00 -21.18 1.14
CA LEU A 342 1.49 -20.04 1.91
C LEU A 342 2.56 -20.46 2.95
N GLN A 343 3.25 -21.58 2.70
CA GLN A 343 4.32 -22.11 3.55
C GLN A 343 5.70 -21.93 2.91
N ALA A 344 5.78 -22.14 1.60
CA ALA A 344 7.02 -21.95 0.86
C ALA A 344 7.45 -20.47 0.90
N PRO A 345 8.75 -20.17 1.09
CA PRO A 345 9.24 -18.79 0.96
C PRO A 345 8.95 -18.23 -0.43
N GLN A 346 8.44 -16.99 -0.48
CA GLN A 346 8.27 -16.32 -1.76
C GLN A 346 9.63 -16.04 -2.42
N ARG A 347 9.68 -16.22 -3.74
CA ARG A 347 10.86 -15.89 -4.55
C ARG A 347 10.66 -14.53 -5.23
N THR A 348 11.07 -13.49 -4.54
CA THR A 348 10.74 -12.08 -4.81
C THR A 348 11.69 -11.35 -5.76
N GLY A 349 12.58 -12.04 -6.48
CA GLY A 349 13.60 -11.39 -7.31
C GLY A 349 13.09 -10.51 -8.46
N LEU A 350 11.78 -10.55 -8.76
CA LEU A 350 11.12 -9.70 -9.76
C LEU A 350 10.24 -8.61 -9.14
N LEU A 351 10.44 -8.24 -7.87
CA LEU A 351 9.74 -7.09 -7.27
C LEU A 351 10.04 -5.77 -8.01
N TRP A 352 11.16 -5.62 -8.70
CA TRP A 352 11.39 -4.43 -9.54
C TRP A 352 10.41 -4.34 -10.73
N VAL A 353 9.78 -5.47 -11.13
CA VAL A 353 8.64 -5.47 -12.05
C VAL A 353 7.35 -5.32 -11.25
N TYR A 354 7.11 -6.16 -10.24
CA TYR A 354 5.86 -6.16 -9.47
C TYR A 354 5.58 -4.79 -8.82
N GLU A 355 6.57 -4.24 -8.13
CA GLU A 355 6.50 -3.00 -7.36
C GLU A 355 7.09 -1.83 -8.14
N GLY A 356 8.26 -2.02 -8.74
CA GLY A 356 8.91 -0.94 -9.48
C GLY A 356 8.12 -0.46 -10.70
N LEU A 357 7.47 -1.37 -11.45
CA LEU A 357 6.57 -0.97 -12.54
C LEU A 357 5.32 -0.32 -11.96
N THR A 358 4.75 -0.89 -10.90
CA THR A 358 3.51 -0.36 -10.30
C THR A 358 3.72 1.03 -9.73
N MET A 359 4.84 1.30 -9.06
CA MET A 359 5.23 2.64 -8.60
C MET A 359 5.30 3.63 -9.77
N TYR A 360 5.98 3.25 -10.86
CA TYR A 360 6.04 4.09 -12.06
C TYR A 360 4.65 4.36 -12.66
N LEU A 361 3.84 3.32 -12.80
CA LEU A 361 2.51 3.44 -13.39
C LEU A 361 1.53 4.17 -12.47
N GLY A 362 1.63 4.00 -11.15
CA GLY A 362 0.83 4.68 -10.14
C GLY A 362 0.98 6.19 -10.27
N GLU A 363 2.21 6.69 -10.27
CA GLU A 363 2.48 8.13 -10.42
C GLU A 363 2.08 8.67 -11.81
N VAL A 364 2.32 7.90 -12.88
CA VAL A 364 1.94 8.31 -14.25
C VAL A 364 0.41 8.34 -14.40
N VAL A 365 -0.29 7.29 -14.00
CA VAL A 365 -1.76 7.22 -14.06
C VAL A 365 -2.37 8.26 -13.12
N GLY A 366 -1.79 8.44 -11.93
CA GLY A 366 -2.20 9.45 -10.97
C GLY A 366 -2.11 10.83 -11.58
N THR A 367 -0.98 11.18 -12.20
CA THR A 367 -0.82 12.48 -12.88
C THR A 367 -1.78 12.63 -14.07
N ARG A 368 -2.00 11.58 -14.86
CA ARG A 368 -2.97 11.56 -15.97
C ARG A 368 -4.42 11.71 -15.51
N ALA A 369 -4.73 11.25 -14.30
CA ALA A 369 -6.01 11.40 -13.63
C ALA A 369 -6.11 12.69 -12.80
N ALA A 370 -5.05 13.50 -12.85
CA ALA A 370 -4.87 14.69 -12.05
C ALA A 370 -4.88 14.42 -10.53
N MET A 371 -4.66 13.20 -10.06
CA MET A 371 -4.36 12.96 -8.64
C MET A 371 -3.15 13.79 -8.19
N HIS A 372 -2.21 14.01 -9.10
CA HIS A 372 -1.08 14.93 -8.95
C HIS A 372 -0.98 15.84 -10.17
N THR A 373 -0.41 17.01 -9.97
CA THR A 373 0.02 17.90 -11.05
C THR A 373 1.34 17.39 -11.64
N PRO A 374 1.65 17.74 -12.91
CA PRO A 374 2.97 17.44 -13.47
C PRO A 374 4.13 18.08 -12.70
N ALA A 375 3.88 19.16 -11.93
CA ALA A 375 4.89 19.78 -11.08
C ALA A 375 5.19 18.91 -9.86
N GLU A 376 4.17 18.49 -9.12
CA GLU A 376 4.31 17.55 -7.99
C GLU A 376 5.00 16.25 -8.41
N PHE A 377 4.65 15.69 -9.59
CA PHE A 377 5.36 14.52 -10.13
C PHE A 377 6.88 14.78 -10.28
N ARG A 378 7.27 15.95 -10.81
CA ARG A 378 8.68 16.29 -11.01
C ARG A 378 9.41 16.55 -9.69
N GLU A 379 8.71 17.10 -8.71
CA GLU A 379 9.22 17.30 -7.35
C GLU A 379 9.48 15.96 -6.68
N GLN A 380 8.53 15.03 -6.74
CA GLN A 380 8.72 13.67 -6.23
C GLN A 380 9.86 12.95 -6.95
N LEU A 381 9.91 13.00 -8.29
CA LEU A 381 11.01 12.41 -9.05
C LEU A 381 12.37 13.04 -8.70
N ALA A 382 12.42 14.34 -8.41
CA ALA A 382 13.64 15.00 -7.93
C ALA A 382 14.07 14.46 -6.56
N ALA A 383 13.10 14.26 -5.65
CA ALA A 383 13.34 13.70 -4.32
C ALA A 383 13.88 12.27 -4.39
N ASP A 384 13.33 11.41 -5.24
CA ASP A 384 13.82 10.04 -5.37
C ASP A 384 15.25 10.00 -5.96
N ILE A 385 15.50 10.78 -7.01
CA ILE A 385 16.85 10.87 -7.61
C ILE A 385 17.84 11.42 -6.57
N HIS A 386 17.40 12.39 -5.77
CA HIS A 386 18.20 12.94 -4.68
C HIS A 386 18.56 11.85 -3.66
N GLU A 387 17.59 11.16 -3.09
CA GLU A 387 17.80 10.08 -2.12
C GLU A 387 18.74 9.00 -2.69
N LEU A 388 18.44 8.52 -3.89
CA LEU A 388 19.22 7.48 -4.57
C LEU A 388 20.65 7.90 -4.90
N SER A 389 20.89 9.20 -5.10
CA SER A 389 22.25 9.73 -5.31
C SER A 389 23.13 9.61 -4.06
N TYR A 390 22.51 9.53 -2.88
CA TYR A 390 23.19 9.40 -1.60
C TYR A 390 23.16 8.00 -1.02
N GLN A 391 22.48 7.07 -1.68
CA GLN A 391 22.44 5.69 -1.27
C GLN A 391 23.82 5.03 -1.47
N ARG A 392 24.48 4.61 -0.39
CA ARG A 392 25.84 4.03 -0.45
C ARG A 392 25.85 2.56 -0.78
N GLY A 393 24.82 1.84 -0.33
CA GLY A 393 24.75 0.39 -0.45
C GLY A 393 24.70 -0.11 -1.89
N ARG A 394 24.33 0.75 -2.83
CA ARG A 394 24.37 0.48 -4.28
C ARG A 394 25.79 0.21 -4.81
N ALA A 395 26.84 0.51 -4.03
CA ALA A 395 28.21 0.09 -4.30
C ALA A 395 28.52 -1.39 -4.01
N TRP A 396 27.63 -2.14 -3.35
CA TRP A 396 27.80 -3.59 -3.10
C TRP A 396 26.54 -4.44 -3.31
N ARG A 397 25.34 -3.85 -3.20
CA ARG A 397 24.05 -4.51 -3.33
C ARG A 397 23.29 -3.99 -4.56
N SER A 398 22.80 -4.90 -5.40
CA SER A 398 21.99 -4.58 -6.59
C SER A 398 20.50 -4.44 -6.25
N VAL A 399 19.70 -3.89 -7.17
CA VAL A 399 18.22 -3.82 -7.03
C VAL A 399 17.62 -5.23 -6.99
N GLU A 400 18.20 -6.15 -7.77
CA GLU A 400 17.75 -7.55 -7.73
C GLU A 400 17.97 -8.19 -6.35
N ASP A 401 19.06 -7.85 -5.67
CA ASP A 401 19.35 -8.36 -4.33
C ASP A 401 18.45 -7.72 -3.28
N THR A 402 18.12 -6.42 -3.37
CA THR A 402 17.11 -5.81 -2.48
C THR A 402 15.76 -6.50 -2.62
N ALA A 403 15.34 -6.83 -3.85
CA ALA A 403 14.11 -7.56 -4.13
C ALA A 403 14.13 -8.97 -3.51
N ARG A 404 15.23 -9.73 -3.69
CA ARG A 404 15.39 -11.09 -3.13
C ARG A 404 15.44 -11.09 -1.59
N ALA A 405 15.93 -10.01 -1.00
CA ALA A 405 16.05 -9.84 0.44
C ALA A 405 14.91 -9.01 1.06
N ALA A 406 13.84 -8.71 0.30
CA ALA A 406 12.81 -7.75 0.70
C ALA A 406 12.30 -7.95 2.14
N TRP A 407 11.99 -9.18 2.52
CA TRP A 407 11.51 -9.50 3.87
C TRP A 407 12.53 -9.18 4.98
N MET A 408 13.83 -9.36 4.72
CA MET A 408 14.90 -9.03 5.68
C MET A 408 15.13 -7.52 5.76
N LEU A 409 14.93 -6.80 4.65
CA LEU A 409 15.20 -5.37 4.56
C LEU A 409 14.04 -4.50 5.09
N ARG A 410 12.87 -5.10 5.27
CA ARG A 410 11.71 -4.51 5.98
C ARG A 410 11.88 -4.53 7.50
N GLU A 411 12.89 -5.21 8.06
CA GLU A 411 13.08 -5.26 9.50
C GLU A 411 13.60 -3.91 10.08
N PRO A 412 13.30 -3.58 11.35
CA PRO A 412 13.48 -2.23 11.93
C PRO A 412 14.93 -1.76 12.16
N SER A 413 15.93 -2.38 11.56
CA SER A 413 17.33 -1.93 11.73
C SER A 413 17.56 -0.63 10.97
N ASN A 414 17.22 0.48 11.62
CA ASN A 414 17.33 1.84 11.10
C ASN A 414 18.78 2.38 11.03
N ARG A 415 19.77 1.60 11.46
CA ARG A 415 21.18 1.99 11.44
C ARG A 415 21.87 1.56 10.16
N TYR A 416 22.59 2.49 9.56
CA TYR A 416 23.27 2.43 8.30
C TYR A 416 22.30 2.07 7.18
N GLY A 417 21.07 2.58 7.23
CA GLY A 417 20.00 2.26 6.27
C GLY A 417 20.45 2.52 4.83
N ASP A 418 21.16 3.62 4.61
CA ASP A 418 21.65 3.99 3.29
C ASP A 418 22.79 3.11 2.75
N LEU A 419 23.59 2.52 3.65
CA LEU A 419 24.60 1.51 3.31
C LEU A 419 23.97 0.11 3.15
N ARG A 420 22.93 -0.18 3.93
CA ARG A 420 22.19 -1.44 3.83
C ARG A 420 21.41 -1.48 2.54
N ARG A 421 20.80 -0.37 2.09
CA ARG A 421 19.66 -0.38 1.18
C ARG A 421 18.42 -0.97 1.83
N GLY A 422 17.26 -0.45 1.44
CA GLY A 422 15.95 -0.94 1.83
C GLY A 422 15.25 -1.55 0.63
N GLU A 423 14.14 -0.92 0.26
CA GLU A 423 13.22 -1.42 -0.75
C GLU A 423 13.39 -0.71 -2.09
N GLU A 424 14.60 -0.35 -2.53
CA GLU A 424 14.76 0.42 -3.78
C GLU A 424 14.38 -0.37 -5.05
N PHE A 425 13.87 -1.60 -4.93
CA PHE A 425 13.09 -2.21 -6.01
C PHE A 425 11.81 -1.43 -6.35
N TYR A 426 11.33 -0.54 -5.46
CA TYR A 426 10.35 0.51 -5.78
C TYR A 426 11.00 1.68 -6.54
N SER A 427 11.87 2.47 -5.88
CA SER A 427 12.37 3.74 -6.44
C SER A 427 13.38 3.57 -7.58
N GLU A 428 14.38 2.70 -7.47
CA GLU A 428 15.27 2.39 -8.61
C GLU A 428 14.56 1.53 -9.67
N GLY A 429 13.58 0.71 -9.27
CA GLY A 429 12.69 0.02 -10.21
C GLY A 429 11.90 0.99 -11.07
N LYS A 430 11.29 2.02 -10.46
CA LYS A 430 10.61 3.12 -11.15
C LYS A 430 11.52 3.82 -12.16
N LEU A 431 12.76 4.14 -11.77
CA LEU A 431 13.72 4.78 -12.68
C LEU A 431 14.08 3.88 -13.88
N PHE A 432 14.15 2.55 -13.69
CA PHE A 432 14.32 1.62 -14.81
C PHE A 432 13.13 1.70 -15.80
N TRP A 433 11.90 1.74 -15.29
CA TRP A 433 10.72 1.79 -16.16
C TRP A 433 10.53 3.14 -16.85
N LEU A 434 10.92 4.24 -16.19
CA LEU A 434 11.04 5.54 -16.83
C LEU A 434 12.06 5.50 -17.97
N GLU A 435 13.27 4.98 -17.73
CA GLU A 435 14.31 4.83 -18.77
C GLU A 435 13.81 3.97 -19.94
N ALA A 436 13.08 2.88 -19.66
CA ALA A 436 12.49 2.04 -20.69
C ALA A 436 11.47 2.79 -21.56
N ASP A 437 10.56 3.57 -20.97
CA ASP A 437 9.60 4.38 -21.73
C ASP A 437 10.32 5.43 -22.60
N LEU A 438 11.33 6.10 -22.03
CA LEU A 438 12.14 7.09 -22.75
C LEU A 438 12.90 6.46 -23.93
N ILE A 439 13.47 5.26 -23.77
CA ILE A 439 14.12 4.52 -24.86
C ILE A 439 13.11 4.20 -25.97
N ILE A 440 11.92 3.68 -25.61
CA ILE A 440 10.88 3.33 -26.59
C ILE A 440 10.45 4.56 -27.38
N ARG A 441 10.14 5.66 -26.69
CA ARG A 441 9.69 6.92 -27.31
C ARG A 441 10.78 7.52 -28.20
N SER A 442 12.01 7.59 -27.70
CA SER A 442 13.12 8.17 -28.45
C SER A 442 13.44 7.36 -29.71
N ALA A 443 13.53 6.03 -29.61
CA ALA A 443 13.86 5.16 -30.73
C ALA A 443 12.73 5.01 -31.77
N SER A 444 11.49 5.26 -31.38
CA SER A 444 10.32 5.23 -32.27
C SER A 444 9.89 6.61 -32.79
N GLY A 445 10.57 7.69 -32.40
CA GLY A 445 10.12 9.06 -32.70
C GLY A 445 8.76 9.39 -32.10
N GLY A 446 8.42 8.79 -30.96
CA GLY A 446 7.14 8.96 -30.24
C GLY A 446 5.99 8.09 -30.77
N ALA A 447 6.22 7.25 -31.78
CA ALA A 447 5.18 6.37 -32.34
C ALA A 447 4.82 5.20 -31.42
N ARG A 448 5.69 4.85 -30.47
CA ARG A 448 5.50 3.80 -29.47
C ARG A 448 5.87 4.31 -28.08
N SER A 449 5.35 3.67 -27.05
CA SER A 449 5.66 3.97 -25.65
C SER A 449 5.51 2.73 -24.76
N LEU A 450 5.85 2.86 -23.48
CA LEU A 450 5.59 1.82 -22.48
C LEU A 450 4.07 1.53 -22.34
N ASP A 451 3.18 2.43 -22.76
CA ASP A 451 1.75 2.12 -22.84
C ASP A 451 1.47 0.94 -23.78
N ASP A 452 2.22 0.77 -24.87
CA ASP A 452 2.08 -0.38 -25.77
C ASP A 452 2.52 -1.67 -25.10
N PHE A 453 3.56 -1.60 -24.25
CA PHE A 453 3.99 -2.70 -23.40
C PHE A 453 2.90 -3.04 -22.38
N CYS A 454 2.35 -2.05 -21.66
CA CYS A 454 1.32 -2.27 -20.65
C CYS A 454 0.07 -2.92 -21.26
N ARG A 455 -0.41 -2.42 -22.39
CA ARG A 455 -1.57 -3.00 -23.09
C ARG A 455 -1.34 -4.43 -23.54
N ALA A 456 -0.15 -4.73 -24.09
CA ALA A 456 0.16 -6.07 -24.59
C ALA A 456 0.48 -7.06 -23.48
N PHE A 457 1.14 -6.61 -22.41
CA PHE A 457 1.65 -7.45 -21.34
C PHE A 457 0.69 -7.53 -20.15
N LEU A 458 0.30 -6.39 -19.57
CA LEU A 458 -0.62 -6.34 -18.43
C LEU A 458 -2.08 -6.54 -18.85
N GLY A 459 -2.45 -6.13 -20.06
CA GLY A 459 -3.78 -6.30 -20.63
C GLY A 459 -4.11 -7.65 -21.25
N ALA A 460 -3.15 -8.57 -21.28
CA ALA A 460 -3.34 -9.86 -21.93
C ALA A 460 -4.47 -10.66 -21.25
N PRO A 461 -5.37 -11.30 -22.02
CA PRO A 461 -6.42 -12.14 -21.45
C PRO A 461 -5.83 -13.39 -20.80
N LEU A 462 -6.53 -13.90 -19.78
CA LEU A 462 -6.17 -15.17 -19.14
C LEU A 462 -6.45 -16.35 -20.05
N ALA A 463 -5.63 -17.40 -19.94
CA ALA A 463 -5.95 -18.67 -20.55
C ALA A 463 -7.20 -19.27 -19.86
N PRO A 464 -8.08 -19.98 -20.59
CA PRO A 464 -9.26 -20.61 -19.98
C PRO A 464 -8.89 -21.47 -18.77
N GLY A 465 -9.59 -21.27 -17.65
CA GLY A 465 -9.37 -22.02 -16.41
C GLY A 465 -8.17 -21.56 -15.56
N THR A 466 -7.52 -20.44 -15.91
CA THR A 466 -6.47 -19.84 -15.08
C THR A 466 -7.00 -18.64 -14.31
N ALA A 467 -6.52 -18.47 -13.06
CA ALA A 467 -6.91 -17.34 -12.21
C ALA A 467 -6.01 -16.11 -12.38
N LEU A 468 -4.80 -16.30 -12.92
CA LEU A 468 -3.83 -15.24 -13.21
C LEU A 468 -2.87 -15.69 -14.32
N ARG A 469 -2.18 -14.74 -14.94
CA ARG A 469 -1.08 -14.97 -15.89
C ARG A 469 0.26 -14.84 -15.18
N THR A 470 1.19 -15.76 -15.45
CA THR A 470 2.55 -15.70 -14.89
C THR A 470 3.58 -15.22 -15.89
N TYR A 471 4.71 -14.69 -15.41
CA TYR A 471 5.85 -14.29 -16.24
C TYR A 471 7.21 -14.54 -15.60
N THR A 472 8.22 -14.66 -16.45
CA THR A 472 9.64 -14.65 -16.12
C THR A 472 10.29 -13.34 -16.59
N VAL A 473 11.56 -13.12 -16.23
CA VAL A 473 12.33 -11.98 -16.76
C VAL A 473 12.48 -12.04 -18.29
N ASP A 474 12.56 -13.24 -18.85
CA ASP A 474 12.70 -13.42 -20.30
C ASP A 474 11.42 -13.03 -21.03
N ASP A 475 10.24 -13.26 -20.42
CA ASP A 475 8.95 -12.78 -20.95
C ASP A 475 8.86 -11.26 -20.95
N VAL A 476 9.36 -10.60 -19.90
CA VAL A 476 9.42 -9.13 -19.82
C VAL A 476 10.33 -8.57 -20.91
N ILE A 477 11.53 -9.14 -21.06
CA ILE A 477 12.50 -8.75 -22.11
C ILE A 477 11.90 -8.96 -23.50
N ALA A 478 11.24 -10.10 -23.74
CA ALA A 478 10.61 -10.39 -25.02
C ALA A 478 9.47 -9.43 -25.33
N ALA A 479 8.64 -9.08 -24.34
CA ALA A 479 7.55 -8.13 -24.51
C ALA A 479 8.06 -6.70 -24.79
N LEU A 480 9.10 -6.24 -24.09
CA LEU A 480 9.76 -4.97 -24.39
C LEU A 480 10.35 -4.95 -25.80
N ALA A 481 11.03 -6.04 -26.22
CA ALA A 481 11.61 -6.17 -27.55
C ALA A 481 10.55 -6.17 -28.66
N ALA A 482 9.38 -6.76 -28.41
CA ALA A 482 8.26 -6.77 -29.34
C ALA A 482 7.68 -5.37 -29.55
N VAL A 483 7.65 -4.53 -28.51
CA VAL A 483 7.28 -3.12 -28.63
C VAL A 483 8.34 -2.36 -29.39
N GLN A 484 9.60 -2.38 -28.94
CA GLN A 484 10.71 -1.69 -29.58
C GLN A 484 12.00 -2.52 -29.46
N PRO A 485 12.65 -2.88 -30.58
CA PRO A 485 13.95 -3.54 -30.52
C PRO A 485 15.01 -2.67 -29.81
N HIS A 486 15.61 -3.23 -28.77
CA HIS A 486 16.73 -2.67 -28.00
C HIS A 486 17.42 -3.82 -27.25
N ASP A 487 18.64 -3.61 -26.74
CA ASP A 487 19.32 -4.61 -25.89
C ASP A 487 18.79 -4.56 -24.45
N TRP A 488 17.52 -4.93 -24.30
CA TRP A 488 16.81 -4.93 -23.01
C TRP A 488 17.49 -5.82 -21.96
N ARG A 489 18.11 -6.92 -22.39
CA ARG A 489 18.85 -7.80 -21.48
C ARG A 489 20.09 -7.10 -20.92
N ALA A 490 20.82 -6.34 -21.74
CA ALA A 490 21.92 -5.52 -21.24
C ALA A 490 21.44 -4.41 -20.31
N LEU A 491 20.30 -3.78 -20.61
CA LEU A 491 19.73 -2.75 -19.74
C LEU A 491 19.34 -3.33 -18.37
N VAL A 492 18.57 -4.42 -18.33
CA VAL A 492 18.21 -5.12 -17.08
C VAL A 492 19.46 -5.53 -16.31
N ARG A 493 20.46 -6.13 -16.97
CA ARG A 493 21.73 -6.50 -16.32
C ARG A 493 22.40 -5.28 -15.69
N THR A 494 22.41 -4.14 -16.38
CA THR A 494 23.13 -2.93 -15.95
C THR A 494 22.41 -2.18 -14.83
N ARG A 495 21.08 -2.10 -14.90
CA ARG A 495 20.27 -1.31 -13.97
C ARG A 495 19.76 -2.11 -12.77
N ILE A 496 19.46 -3.39 -12.96
CA ILE A 496 18.79 -4.21 -11.94
C ILE A 496 19.76 -5.20 -11.28
N SER A 497 20.50 -5.97 -12.08
CA SER A 497 21.33 -7.08 -11.57
C SER A 497 22.74 -6.66 -11.13
N ALA A 498 23.32 -5.64 -11.78
CA ALA A 498 24.67 -5.18 -11.49
C ALA A 498 24.71 -4.18 -10.34
N VAL A 499 25.79 -4.24 -9.57
CA VAL A 499 26.13 -3.26 -8.54
C VAL A 499 26.72 -2.02 -9.21
N ARG A 500 26.33 -0.83 -8.74
CA ARG A 500 26.78 0.44 -9.32
C ARG A 500 27.07 1.47 -8.23
N PRO A 501 28.31 1.94 -8.06
CA PRO A 501 28.62 2.93 -7.03
C PRO A 501 27.98 4.31 -7.23
N ARG A 502 27.53 4.67 -8.45
CA ARG A 502 26.94 5.99 -8.76
C ARG A 502 25.66 5.89 -9.58
N LEU A 503 24.68 6.72 -9.25
CA LEU A 503 23.42 6.80 -9.98
C LEU A 503 23.71 7.30 -11.40
N ASP A 504 22.97 6.81 -12.39
CA ASP A 504 23.12 7.29 -13.77
C ASP A 504 22.11 8.39 -14.04
N GLY A 505 22.57 9.55 -14.49
CA GLY A 505 21.68 10.62 -14.97
C GLY A 505 20.93 10.21 -16.24
N SER A 506 21.51 9.34 -17.08
CA SER A 506 20.94 9.01 -18.39
C SER A 506 19.55 8.40 -18.32
N GLY A 507 19.19 7.76 -17.20
CA GLY A 507 17.92 7.06 -17.02
C GLY A 507 16.70 7.98 -16.92
N TYR A 508 16.89 9.25 -16.54
CA TYR A 508 15.81 10.23 -16.46
C TYR A 508 16.06 11.48 -17.32
N GLU A 509 17.33 11.84 -17.59
CA GLU A 509 17.66 13.03 -18.40
C GLU A 509 17.17 12.95 -19.84
N GLY A 510 16.96 11.74 -20.38
CA GLY A 510 16.29 11.52 -21.66
C GLY A 510 14.86 12.08 -21.71
N GLY A 511 14.25 12.36 -20.56
CA GLY A 511 12.97 13.07 -20.43
C GLY A 511 13.05 14.56 -20.79
N GLY A 512 14.26 15.11 -20.96
CA GLY A 512 14.59 16.52 -21.17
C GLY A 512 14.62 17.35 -19.89
N TRP A 513 14.78 16.70 -18.73
CA TRP A 513 14.85 17.33 -17.43
C TRP A 513 16.11 16.87 -16.70
N ARG A 514 16.75 17.75 -15.92
CA ARG A 514 17.94 17.40 -15.13
C ARG A 514 17.76 17.81 -13.67
N LEU A 515 18.37 17.03 -12.78
CA LEU A 515 18.42 17.37 -11.36
C LEU A 515 19.36 18.56 -11.15
N VAL A 516 18.87 19.59 -10.48
CA VAL A 516 19.66 20.72 -9.97
C VAL A 516 19.32 20.94 -8.50
N TYR A 517 20.15 21.72 -7.82
CA TYR A 517 19.94 22.10 -6.43
C TYR A 517 19.69 23.61 -6.35
N ALA A 518 18.57 24.01 -5.78
CA ALA A 518 18.17 25.40 -5.61
C ALA A 518 18.39 25.89 -4.17
N GLU A 519 18.55 27.20 -4.01
CA GLU A 519 18.67 27.85 -2.70
C GLU A 519 17.34 27.95 -1.95
N SER A 520 16.22 27.85 -2.67
CA SER A 520 14.87 27.85 -2.09
C SER A 520 14.05 26.70 -2.63
N ALA A 521 13.23 26.10 -1.76
CA ALA A 521 12.12 25.25 -2.17
C ALA A 521 11.01 26.10 -2.82
N ASP A 522 10.45 25.63 -3.92
CA ASP A 522 9.29 26.24 -4.58
C ASP A 522 8.33 25.11 -5.00
N PRO A 523 7.14 25.00 -4.36
CA PRO A 523 6.66 25.85 -3.27
C PRO A 523 7.49 25.66 -1.98
N ALA A 524 7.47 26.68 -1.10
CA ALA A 524 8.11 26.56 0.21
C ALA A 524 7.48 25.38 0.98
N PRO A 525 8.28 24.58 1.72
CA PRO A 525 7.74 23.47 2.50
C PRO A 525 6.67 24.01 3.47
N PRO A 526 5.62 23.22 3.76
CA PRO A 526 4.63 23.61 4.77
C PRO A 526 5.34 23.92 6.10
N PRO A 527 4.82 24.84 6.92
CA PRO A 527 5.38 25.13 8.23
C PRO A 527 5.50 23.83 9.02
N ALA A 528 6.74 23.41 9.30
CA ALA A 528 7.04 22.15 9.94
C ALA A 528 6.54 22.17 11.40
N ASP A 529 5.33 21.67 11.63
CA ASP A 529 4.95 21.14 12.92
C ASP A 529 5.64 19.77 13.04
N GLU A 530 6.71 19.75 13.84
CA GLU A 530 7.45 18.56 14.28
C GLU A 530 7.72 17.53 13.16
N ASN A 531 8.41 17.95 12.10
CA ASN A 531 8.88 17.02 11.08
C ASN A 531 9.64 15.85 11.72
N THR A 532 9.10 14.66 11.54
CA THR A 532 9.70 13.35 11.84
C THR A 532 10.95 13.14 11.00
N LEU A 533 11.13 13.82 9.86
CA LEU A 533 12.28 13.70 8.95
C LEU A 533 12.82 15.07 8.53
N LEU A 534 14.13 15.27 8.69
CA LEU A 534 14.87 16.43 8.16
C LEU A 534 16.00 15.93 7.25
N ASP A 535 15.91 16.27 5.96
CA ASP A 535 16.94 15.92 4.99
C ASP A 535 17.93 17.09 4.82
N ALA A 536 19.20 16.84 5.16
CA ALA A 536 20.32 17.75 4.93
C ALA A 536 21.43 17.05 4.13
N ARG A 537 21.11 16.02 3.33
CA ARG A 537 22.08 15.23 2.56
C ARG A 537 22.81 16.08 1.53
N ALA A 538 22.11 17.01 0.87
CA ALA A 538 22.69 17.93 -0.10
C ALA A 538 23.62 18.96 0.53
N SER A 539 23.41 19.29 1.80
CA SER A 539 24.14 20.32 2.52
C SER A 539 25.16 19.71 3.50
N LEU A 540 24.70 19.35 4.69
CA LEU A 540 25.54 18.83 5.77
C LEU A 540 25.95 17.37 5.53
N GLY A 541 25.28 16.66 4.62
CA GLY A 541 25.49 15.25 4.32
C GLY A 541 24.99 14.32 5.43
N CYS A 542 23.88 14.71 6.07
CA CYS A 542 23.18 13.92 7.06
C CYS A 542 21.66 13.95 6.83
N GLU A 543 20.98 12.96 7.39
CA GLU A 543 19.52 12.90 7.53
C GLU A 543 19.19 12.69 9.01
N LEU A 544 18.10 13.30 9.47
CA LEU A 544 17.60 13.18 10.83
C LEU A 544 16.18 12.62 10.81
N ARG A 545 15.91 11.58 11.59
CA ARG A 545 14.56 11.11 11.89
C ARG A 545 14.26 11.29 13.38
N ASP A 546 13.22 12.04 13.75
CA ASP A 546 12.88 12.40 15.13
C ASP A 546 14.03 13.07 15.89
N GLY A 547 14.77 13.92 15.16
CA GLY A 547 16.00 14.56 15.62
C GLY A 547 17.18 13.60 15.81
N ARG A 548 17.03 12.30 15.57
CA ARG A 548 18.12 11.33 15.59
C ARG A 548 18.76 11.23 14.22
N VAL A 549 20.09 11.25 14.14
CA VAL A 549 20.81 11.03 12.88
C VAL A 549 20.52 9.63 12.35
N SER A 550 19.77 9.52 11.26
CA SER A 550 19.38 8.27 10.59
C SER A 550 20.24 7.93 9.38
N GLY A 551 21.01 8.90 8.87
CA GLY A 551 21.90 8.71 7.75
C GLY A 551 23.07 9.69 7.79
N LEU A 552 24.28 9.20 7.44
CA LEU A 552 25.49 10.01 7.37
C LEU A 552 26.37 9.58 6.19
N GLN A 553 26.71 10.55 5.36
CA GLN A 553 27.59 10.33 4.22
C GLN A 553 29.08 10.40 4.62
N PRO A 554 29.89 9.38 4.30
CA PRO A 554 31.32 9.39 4.54
C PRO A 554 31.98 10.60 3.90
N GLY A 555 32.78 11.32 4.70
CA GLY A 555 33.45 12.52 4.24
C GLY A 555 32.50 13.70 4.01
N SER A 556 31.28 13.69 4.55
CA SER A 556 30.43 14.88 4.57
C SER A 556 30.91 15.94 5.59
N PRO A 557 30.41 17.19 5.50
CA PRO A 557 30.61 18.18 6.56
C PRO A 557 30.23 17.66 7.95
N ALA A 558 29.07 17.01 8.09
CA ALA A 558 28.59 16.47 9.36
C ALA A 558 29.56 15.42 9.94
N VAL A 559 30.04 14.47 9.12
CA VAL A 559 31.00 13.46 9.59
C VAL A 559 32.33 14.11 10.00
N ARG A 560 32.83 15.10 9.25
CA ARG A 560 34.06 15.83 9.61
C ARG A 560 33.93 16.60 10.93
N ALA A 561 32.74 17.09 11.25
CA ALA A 561 32.43 17.75 12.51
C ALA A 561 32.27 16.77 13.69
N GLY A 562 32.30 15.46 13.43
CA GLY A 562 32.19 14.42 14.47
C GLY A 562 30.76 14.05 14.84
N LEU A 563 29.81 14.18 13.89
CA LEU A 563 28.49 13.55 14.01
C LEU A 563 28.62 12.05 13.72
N HIS A 564 27.88 11.26 14.48
CA HIS A 564 27.75 9.82 14.31
C HIS A 564 26.30 9.43 14.10
N GLU A 565 26.10 8.27 13.48
CA GLU A 565 24.76 7.78 13.22
C GLU A 565 24.12 7.30 14.54
N GLY A 566 22.90 7.74 14.79
CA GLY A 566 22.21 7.56 16.06
C GLY A 566 22.40 8.71 17.05
N ASP A 567 23.24 9.71 16.77
CA ASP A 567 23.33 10.94 17.58
C ASP A 567 21.96 11.63 17.66
N GLN A 568 21.60 12.16 18.84
CA GLN A 568 20.34 12.89 19.02
C GLN A 568 20.60 14.39 18.95
N LEU A 569 20.13 15.08 17.93
CA LEU A 569 20.17 16.52 17.86
C LEU A 569 18.98 17.09 18.62
N THR A 570 19.24 18.09 19.48
CA THR A 570 18.23 18.74 20.32
C THR A 570 18.05 20.21 19.98
N GLY A 571 19.00 20.82 19.27
CA GLY A 571 18.91 22.21 18.84
C GLY A 571 19.90 22.58 17.74
N MET A 572 19.63 23.72 17.11
CA MET A 572 20.40 24.29 16.02
C MET A 572 20.38 25.82 16.13
N ASP A 573 21.54 26.47 16.07
CA ASP A 573 21.72 27.93 16.19
C ASP A 573 20.91 28.54 17.36
N GLY A 574 20.94 27.88 18.52
CA GLY A 574 20.24 28.31 19.72
C GLY A 574 18.72 28.12 19.70
N ARG A 575 18.17 27.44 18.69
CA ARG A 575 16.73 27.17 18.52
C ARG A 575 16.43 25.67 18.64
N ARG A 576 15.17 25.34 18.95
CA ARG A 576 14.66 23.96 18.86
C ARG A 576 14.80 23.48 17.42
N LEU A 577 15.20 22.22 17.24
CA LEU A 577 15.32 21.59 15.94
C LEU A 577 13.94 21.52 15.25
N THR A 578 13.82 22.16 14.08
CA THR A 578 12.67 22.10 13.18
C THR A 578 13.17 22.25 11.74
N GLY A 579 12.34 21.93 10.74
CA GLY A 579 12.71 22.16 9.33
C GLY A 579 13.03 23.63 9.05
N ARG A 580 12.24 24.54 9.61
CA ARG A 580 12.51 25.98 9.52
C ARG A 580 13.82 26.40 10.20
N ALA A 581 14.16 25.80 11.34
CA ALA A 581 15.43 26.09 12.00
C ALA A 581 16.62 25.61 11.16
N LEU A 582 16.49 24.47 10.46
CA LEU A 582 17.49 23.99 9.50
C LEU A 582 17.69 24.98 8.34
N GLU A 583 16.61 25.42 7.72
CA GLU A 583 16.66 26.41 6.63
C GLU A 583 17.30 27.72 7.08
N ASP A 584 16.85 28.28 8.21
CA ASP A 584 17.36 29.53 8.76
C ASP A 584 18.87 29.42 9.07
N ALA A 585 19.33 28.29 9.62
CA ALA A 585 20.73 28.04 9.95
C ALA A 585 21.62 27.90 8.70
N LEU A 586 21.17 27.14 7.70
CA LEU A 586 21.89 26.99 6.44
C LEU A 586 22.00 28.34 5.71
N GLN A 587 20.93 29.13 5.69
CA GLN A 587 20.92 30.47 5.11
C GLN A 587 21.82 31.45 5.88
N GLY A 588 21.80 31.38 7.21
CA GLY A 588 22.64 32.18 8.10
C GLY A 588 24.12 31.93 7.84
N ALA A 589 24.52 30.66 7.84
CA ALA A 589 25.91 30.26 7.60
C ALA A 589 26.44 30.69 6.21
N ALA A 590 25.58 30.72 5.19
CA ALA A 590 25.95 31.22 3.86
C ALA A 590 26.15 32.74 3.81
N SER A 591 25.55 33.48 4.75
CA SER A 591 25.46 34.94 4.71
C SER A 591 26.37 35.65 5.72
N ASP A 592 26.82 34.96 6.77
CA ASP A 592 27.57 35.55 7.88
C ASP A 592 29.09 35.68 7.62
N GLY A 593 29.60 35.03 6.56
CA GLY A 593 31.02 34.99 6.21
C GLY A 593 31.88 34.09 7.10
N ILE A 594 31.28 33.39 8.06
CA ILE A 594 31.90 32.41 8.95
C ILE A 594 31.64 30.99 8.42
N GLY A 595 30.46 30.73 7.85
CA GLY A 595 30.15 29.45 7.23
C GLY A 595 29.96 28.32 8.23
N LEU A 596 29.42 28.59 9.42
CA LEU A 596 29.19 27.59 10.46
C LEU A 596 27.71 27.42 10.79
N VAL A 597 27.29 26.16 10.88
CA VAL A 597 26.01 25.76 11.47
C VAL A 597 26.28 25.17 12.85
N HIS A 598 25.69 25.73 13.90
CA HIS A 598 25.90 25.30 15.28
C HIS A 598 24.84 24.29 15.70
N LEU A 599 25.26 23.07 16.01
CA LEU A 599 24.38 21.98 16.44
C LEU A 599 24.56 21.70 17.93
N ILE A 600 23.48 21.31 18.60
CA ILE A 600 23.53 20.71 19.93
C ILE A 600 23.17 19.23 19.80
N VAL A 601 24.16 18.38 20.05
CA VAL A 601 24.01 16.93 20.04
C VAL A 601 23.96 16.43 21.48
N SER A 602 23.04 15.52 21.78
CA SER A 602 22.94 14.81 23.04
C SER A 602 23.57 13.43 22.89
N GLU A 603 24.68 13.22 23.60
CA GLU A 603 25.34 11.92 23.73
C GLU A 603 25.16 11.44 25.17
N ASN A 604 24.45 10.33 25.38
CA ASN A 604 24.13 9.81 26.73
C ASN A 604 23.48 10.86 27.66
N GLN A 605 22.57 11.69 27.13
CA GLN A 605 21.91 12.81 27.85
C GLN A 605 22.84 13.98 28.21
N VAL A 606 24.07 14.00 27.72
CA VAL A 606 24.99 15.13 27.88
C VAL A 606 24.99 15.95 26.60
N PRO A 607 24.59 17.24 26.64
CA PRO A 607 24.66 18.10 25.47
C PRO A 607 26.12 18.43 25.14
N ARG A 608 26.47 18.31 23.86
CA ARG A 608 27.77 18.63 23.27
C ARG A 608 27.54 19.53 22.06
N PRO A 609 28.19 20.71 21.99
CA PRO A 609 28.14 21.55 20.80
C PRO A 609 28.93 20.90 19.67
N VAL A 610 28.42 21.03 18.45
CA VAL A 610 29.09 20.58 17.22
C VAL A 610 28.94 21.64 16.16
N ASP A 611 30.07 22.13 15.65
CA ASP A 611 30.08 23.15 14.60
C ASP A 611 30.35 22.48 13.25
N VAL A 612 29.43 22.66 12.30
CA VAL A 612 29.54 22.08 10.96
C VAL A 612 29.82 23.20 9.96
N HIS A 613 30.93 23.10 9.23
CA HIS A 613 31.26 24.08 8.20
C HIS A 613 30.43 23.89 6.93
N TRP A 614 29.63 24.89 6.58
CA TRP A 614 28.79 24.96 5.39
C TRP A 614 28.48 26.41 5.00
N ASP A 615 28.87 26.82 3.79
CA ASP A 615 28.79 28.20 3.30
C ASP A 615 27.95 28.36 2.02
N GLN A 616 27.31 27.29 1.53
CA GLN A 616 26.61 27.27 0.23
C GLN A 616 25.09 27.44 0.35
N GLY A 617 24.56 27.67 1.55
CA GLY A 617 23.12 27.86 1.78
C GLY A 617 22.30 26.57 1.66
N PRO A 618 20.96 26.67 1.76
CA PRO A 618 20.08 25.52 1.54
C PRO A 618 20.25 24.92 0.14
N ARG A 619 20.03 23.60 0.01
CA ARG A 619 20.16 22.88 -1.26
C ARG A 619 18.99 21.96 -1.49
N HIS A 620 18.00 22.47 -2.23
CA HIS A 620 16.74 21.81 -2.52
C HIS A 620 16.78 21.10 -3.88
N PRO A 621 16.59 19.77 -3.95
CA PRO A 621 16.57 19.06 -5.22
C PRO A 621 15.36 19.49 -6.05
N ARG A 622 15.58 19.79 -7.34
CA ARG A 622 14.51 20.08 -8.30
C ARG A 622 14.88 19.62 -9.70
N LEU A 623 13.86 19.32 -10.52
CA LEU A 623 14.07 19.11 -11.94
C LEU A 623 13.94 20.42 -12.72
N GLU A 624 14.96 20.74 -13.50
CA GLU A 624 14.98 21.87 -14.42
C GLU A 624 14.95 21.39 -15.87
N ARG A 625 14.31 22.16 -16.76
CA ARG A 625 14.34 21.87 -18.18
C ARG A 625 15.75 21.95 -18.77
N ILE A 626 16.09 20.93 -19.57
CA ILE A 626 17.28 20.96 -20.41
C ILE A 626 16.93 21.77 -21.66
N PRO A 627 17.64 22.88 -21.94
CA PRO A 627 17.41 23.68 -23.14
C PRO A 627 17.47 22.84 -24.41
N ASP A 628 16.57 23.11 -25.35
CA ASP A 628 16.46 22.46 -26.66
C ASP A 628 16.17 20.94 -26.65
N ALA A 629 15.98 20.32 -25.48
CA ALA A 629 15.58 18.93 -25.35
C ALA A 629 14.05 18.76 -25.43
N PRO A 630 13.54 17.69 -26.07
CA PRO A 630 12.10 17.40 -26.11
C PRO A 630 11.52 17.17 -24.71
N ASP A 631 10.23 17.50 -24.52
CA ASP A 631 9.49 17.19 -23.27
C ASP A 631 8.90 15.79 -23.27
N LEU A 632 9.77 14.78 -23.26
CA LEU A 632 9.26 13.41 -23.20
C LEU A 632 8.59 13.12 -21.86
N LEU A 633 9.04 13.76 -20.76
CA LEU A 633 8.37 13.61 -19.47
C LEU A 633 6.95 14.19 -19.49
N GLY A 634 6.77 15.40 -20.02
CA GLY A 634 5.44 15.97 -20.23
C GLY A 634 4.54 15.09 -21.11
N ALA A 635 5.10 14.48 -22.15
CA ALA A 635 4.38 13.55 -23.02
C ALA A 635 4.02 12.20 -22.35
N ILE A 636 4.75 11.79 -21.31
CA ILE A 636 4.42 10.60 -20.49
C ILE A 636 3.22 10.91 -19.59
N LEU A 637 3.22 12.10 -18.98
CA LEU A 637 2.23 12.52 -17.99
C LEU A 637 0.90 13.02 -18.60
N ALA A 638 0.87 13.26 -19.92
CA ALA A 638 -0.33 13.67 -20.62
C ALA A 638 -1.45 12.59 -20.53
N PRO A 639 -2.69 12.96 -20.17
CA PRO A 639 -3.82 12.03 -20.11
C PRO A 639 -4.06 11.32 -21.44
N ARG A 640 -4.45 10.05 -21.40
CA ARG A 640 -4.88 9.32 -22.59
C ARG A 640 -6.34 9.64 -22.90
N GLU A 641 -6.64 10.00 -24.14
CA GLU A 641 -8.02 10.28 -24.59
C GLU A 641 -8.78 9.00 -25.00
N ARG A 642 -8.06 7.95 -25.39
CA ARG A 642 -8.61 6.67 -25.87
C ARG A 642 -7.84 5.49 -25.31
#